data_AF-A0A428WY25-F1
#
_entry.id   AF-A0A428WY25-F1
#
_cell.length_a   1.000
_cell.length_b   1.000
_cell.length_c   1.000
_cell.angle_alpha   90.00
_cell.angle_beta   90.00
_cell.angle_gamma   90.00
#
_symmetry.space_group_name_H-M   'P 1'
#
loop_
_entity.id
_entity.type
_entity.pdbx_description
1 polymer ?
#
loop_
_entity_poly.entity_id
_entity_poly.type
_entity_poly.pdbx_seq_one_letter_code
_entity_poly.pdbx_strand_id
1 'polypeptide(L)'
;MTATKQVNVGVPDEADVLVELAEALRRVSRGDLKVRLPRRSGVAGEVADAFNEVVSLQERQNLEVRRISRIVGRDGRLTERLDEEGLDGAWADSARSVNSLIDDLGRPTTEISRVIVAVADGDLSQHMALEMDGRPLRGEFLRIGRVVNTMVDQLSSFADEVTRVAREVGTQGELGGQADVRGVAGTWKDLTDSVNTMASNLTHQVRSISQVATAMARGDLSQKITVSARGEVAELADTMNGVTDTLRLFAEQVTRVAREVGTEGKLGGQADVPNVAGTWKDLTDSVNSMASNLTSQVRNIAQVSTAVAKGDLSQKITVAAQGEILELKDTVNTMVDQLSSFADEVTRVAREVGTEGRLGGQAQVRGVSGTWRDLTENVNQLAANLTDQVRNISQVSTAVAKGDLSQKITVDARGEIAELKNTMNTMVDQLSSFADEVTRVAREVGSEGKLGGQAEVKGVSGTWRDLTDNVNYMASNLTSQVRNIASVTTAVAKGDLGQKITVDARGEILELKSTVNTMVDQLSSFADEVTRVAREVGSEGKLGGQAQVRGVAGTWRDLTDNVNYMASNLTAQVRNIASVTTAVAKGDLSQKITVDARGEILELKDTVNTMVDQLSSFANEVTRVGREVGIEGKLGGQAEVKGVSGTWRDLTDNVNQLASTLTTQLRAIAEVSTSVTRGDLTQSVAVEAQGEVAELKDNINQMIVTLRETTKANAEQGWLDSNLARIGGLLQGQRDLGEVCRMIMTEVTPLVDAQLGAFFMVDHEEAVMRLRLAASYG
;
A
#
# COMPACT_ATOMS: atom_id res chain seq x y z
N MET A 1 -207.50 103.73 58.07
CA MET A 1 -208.24 102.88 57.10
C MET A 1 -207.18 102.15 56.27
N THR A 2 -207.20 100.85 55.96
CA THR A 2 -208.28 99.85 55.86
C THR A 2 -207.67 98.43 55.89
N ALA A 3 -208.53 97.41 56.01
CA ALA A 3 -208.25 95.97 56.21
C ALA A 3 -207.71 95.17 54.99
N THR A 4 -207.36 93.89 55.23
CA THR A 4 -207.98 92.65 54.66
C THR A 4 -207.01 91.56 54.13
N LYS A 5 -207.16 90.33 54.69
CA LYS A 5 -206.99 88.94 54.15
C LYS A 5 -205.61 88.25 53.88
N GLN A 6 -205.36 87.25 54.74
CA GLN A 6 -204.85 85.87 54.54
C GLN A 6 -204.47 85.40 53.12
N VAL A 7 -203.24 84.87 52.98
CA VAL A 7 -202.93 83.48 52.54
C VAL A 7 -201.70 82.99 53.31
N ASN A 8 -201.82 81.83 53.96
CA ASN A 8 -200.79 81.17 54.77
C ASN A 8 -199.94 80.25 53.89
N VAL A 9 -198.61 80.47 53.79
CA VAL A 9 -197.63 79.50 53.30
C VAL A 9 -196.44 79.57 54.25
N GLY A 10 -196.24 78.49 55.00
CA GLY A 10 -195.43 78.45 56.21
C GLY A 10 -193.93 78.65 56.00
N VAL A 11 -193.32 79.25 57.02
CA VAL A 11 -191.88 79.21 57.30
C VAL A 11 -191.44 77.73 57.36
N PRO A 12 -190.38 77.31 56.64
CA PRO A 12 -189.86 75.95 56.76
C PRO A 12 -189.38 75.73 58.19
N ASP A 13 -189.76 74.61 58.79
CA ASP A 13 -189.39 74.24 60.15
C ASP A 13 -187.87 74.05 60.23
N GLU A 14 -187.24 74.36 61.37
CA GLU A 14 -185.79 74.18 61.59
C GLU A 14 -185.32 72.74 61.28
N ALA A 15 -186.24 71.78 61.37
CA ALA A 15 -186.03 70.38 61.03
C ALA A 15 -185.60 70.15 59.57
N ASP A 16 -186.16 70.87 58.58
CA ASP A 16 -185.87 70.62 57.16
C ASP A 16 -184.44 71.02 56.79
N VAL A 17 -183.93 72.12 57.37
CA VAL A 17 -182.54 72.58 57.16
C VAL A 17 -181.54 71.55 57.72
N LEU A 18 -181.86 70.96 58.88
CA LEU A 18 -181.01 69.94 59.50
C LEU A 18 -180.99 68.64 58.69
N VAL A 19 -182.10 68.25 58.05
CA VAL A 19 -182.12 67.08 57.15
C VAL A 19 -181.22 67.30 55.94
N GLU A 20 -181.30 68.46 55.28
CA GLU A 20 -180.44 68.77 54.14
C GLU A 20 -178.96 68.88 54.53
N LEU A 21 -178.64 69.53 55.65
CA LEU A 21 -177.26 69.58 56.16
C LEU A 21 -176.75 68.17 56.49
N ALA A 22 -177.57 67.32 57.11
CA ALA A 22 -177.21 65.93 57.38
C ALA A 22 -176.98 65.13 56.10
N GLU A 23 -177.79 65.34 55.05
CA GLU A 23 -177.60 64.70 53.76
C GLU A 23 -176.33 65.20 53.04
N ALA A 24 -176.09 66.51 53.08
CA ALA A 24 -174.87 67.12 52.54
C ALA A 24 -173.61 66.61 53.26
N LEU A 25 -173.63 66.54 54.60
CA LEU A 25 -172.56 65.95 55.41
C LEU A 25 -172.36 64.45 55.08
N ARG A 26 -173.43 63.68 54.85
CA ARG A 26 -173.33 62.27 54.42
C ARG A 26 -172.69 62.13 53.03
N ARG A 27 -172.92 63.07 52.12
CA ARG A 27 -172.29 63.06 50.79
C ARG A 27 -170.80 63.39 50.88
N VAL A 28 -170.46 64.41 51.65
CA VAL A 28 -169.06 64.77 51.92
C VAL A 28 -168.30 63.65 52.63
N SER A 29 -168.91 62.98 53.61
CA SER A 29 -168.28 61.84 54.30
C SER A 29 -168.09 60.61 53.40
N ARG A 30 -168.87 60.50 52.30
CA ARG A 30 -168.66 59.52 51.23
C ARG A 30 -167.66 60.00 50.15
N GLY A 31 -167.08 61.19 50.32
CA GLY A 31 -166.07 61.76 49.43
C GLY A 31 -166.62 62.60 48.27
N ASP A 32 -167.92 62.91 48.22
CA ASP A 32 -168.49 63.83 47.24
C ASP A 32 -168.32 65.29 47.71
N LEU A 33 -167.19 65.88 47.32
CA LEU A 33 -166.80 67.25 47.69
C LEU A 33 -167.40 68.32 46.77
N LYS A 34 -168.27 67.95 45.82
CA LYS A 34 -168.97 68.93 44.95
C LYS A 34 -170.31 69.37 45.52
N VAL A 35 -170.75 68.76 46.62
CA VAL A 35 -171.98 69.12 47.31
C VAL A 35 -171.94 70.56 47.78
N ARG A 36 -173.02 71.30 47.53
CA ARG A 36 -173.21 72.65 48.07
C ARG A 36 -174.61 72.81 48.66
N LEU A 37 -174.71 73.41 49.84
CA LEU A 37 -175.97 73.80 50.45
C LEU A 37 -176.46 75.12 49.81
N PRO A 38 -177.77 75.23 49.52
CA PRO A 38 -178.35 76.40 48.88
C PRO A 38 -178.28 77.63 49.81
N ARG A 39 -178.08 78.82 49.23
CA ARG A 39 -177.98 80.07 50.00
C ARG A 39 -179.32 80.45 50.62
N ARG A 40 -179.28 80.77 51.91
CA ARG A 40 -180.43 81.16 52.72
C ARG A 40 -180.10 82.40 53.55
N SER A 41 -181.12 83.05 54.11
CA SER A 41 -180.97 84.20 55.02
C SER A 41 -181.13 83.78 56.47
N GLY A 42 -180.41 84.41 57.39
CA GLY A 42 -180.38 84.07 58.82
C GLY A 42 -179.39 82.94 59.14
N VAL A 43 -179.47 82.38 60.35
CA VAL A 43 -178.49 81.40 60.89
C VAL A 43 -178.33 80.17 59.99
N ALA A 44 -179.40 79.70 59.35
CA ALA A 44 -179.34 78.59 58.39
C ALA A 44 -178.48 78.90 57.16
N GLY A 45 -178.41 80.16 56.73
CA GLY A 45 -177.55 80.62 55.63
C GLY A 45 -176.08 80.63 56.01
N GLU A 46 -175.76 81.10 57.21
CA GLU A 46 -174.39 81.09 57.74
C GLU A 46 -173.83 79.66 57.84
N VAL A 47 -174.66 78.71 58.31
CA VAL A 47 -174.27 77.29 58.37
C VAL A 47 -174.02 76.70 56.98
N ALA A 48 -174.86 77.05 55.99
CA ALA A 48 -174.69 76.59 54.61
C ALA A 48 -173.41 77.13 53.97
N ASP A 49 -173.12 78.43 54.15
CA ASP A 49 -171.91 79.06 53.63
C ASP A 49 -170.65 78.49 54.29
N ALA A 50 -170.63 78.36 55.63
CA ALA A 50 -169.51 77.76 56.36
C ALA A 50 -169.25 76.30 55.93
N PHE A 51 -170.31 75.50 55.76
CA PHE A 51 -170.19 74.14 55.24
C PHE A 51 -169.59 74.14 53.82
N ASN A 52 -170.11 74.98 52.92
CA ASN A 52 -169.64 75.07 51.54
C ASN A 52 -168.16 75.48 51.44
N GLU A 53 -167.71 76.36 52.33
CA GLU A 53 -166.32 76.80 52.40
C GLU A 53 -165.39 75.67 52.83
N VAL A 54 -165.73 74.93 53.90
CA VAL A 54 -164.97 73.75 54.35
C VAL A 54 -164.88 72.69 53.26
N VAL A 55 -166.00 72.41 52.58
CA VAL A 55 -166.02 71.41 51.50
C VAL A 55 -165.15 71.85 50.31
N SER A 56 -165.17 73.14 49.96
CA SER A 56 -164.34 73.69 48.88
C SER A 56 -162.84 73.66 49.22
N LEU A 57 -162.49 73.85 50.49
CA LEU A 57 -161.12 73.72 50.97
C LEU A 57 -160.63 72.27 50.84
N GLN A 58 -161.46 71.30 51.26
CA GLN A 58 -161.13 69.89 51.19
C GLN A 58 -161.02 69.37 49.74
N GLU A 59 -161.83 69.90 48.81
CA GLU A 59 -161.73 69.59 47.39
C GLU A 59 -160.40 70.05 46.80
N ARG A 60 -159.99 71.31 47.07
CA ARG A 60 -158.71 71.87 46.63
C ARG A 60 -157.52 71.07 47.16
N GLN A 61 -157.53 70.74 48.45
CA GLN A 61 -156.43 69.99 49.05
C GLN A 61 -156.28 68.59 48.43
N ASN A 62 -157.39 67.90 48.12
CA ASN A 62 -157.33 66.59 47.47
C ASN A 62 -156.69 66.68 46.07
N LEU A 63 -157.01 67.74 45.32
CA LEU A 63 -156.41 67.98 44.00
C LEU A 63 -154.91 68.25 44.09
N GLU A 64 -154.44 69.06 45.05
CA GLU A 64 -153.02 69.34 45.22
C GLU A 64 -152.20 68.12 45.66
N VAL A 65 -152.72 67.31 46.60
CA VAL A 65 -152.08 66.04 46.98
C VAL A 65 -151.95 65.11 45.78
N ARG A 66 -152.97 65.03 44.91
CA ARG A 66 -152.90 64.24 43.66
C ARG A 66 -151.89 64.81 42.66
N ARG A 67 -151.78 66.15 42.55
CA ARG A 67 -150.80 66.81 41.66
C ARG A 67 -149.38 66.46 42.09
N ILE A 68 -149.04 66.67 43.36
CA ILE A 68 -147.68 66.43 43.87
C ILE A 68 -147.31 64.95 43.85
N SER A 69 -148.25 64.06 44.18
CA SER A 69 -148.02 62.61 44.05
C SER A 69 -147.61 62.20 42.62
N ARG A 70 -148.14 62.86 41.58
CA ARG A 70 -147.74 62.61 40.19
C ARG A 70 -146.37 63.22 39.88
N ILE A 71 -146.18 64.50 40.17
CA ILE A 71 -144.97 65.24 39.75
C ILE A 71 -143.71 64.72 40.47
N VAL A 72 -143.79 64.54 41.79
CA VAL A 72 -142.65 64.07 42.57
C VAL A 72 -142.50 62.55 42.43
N GLY A 73 -143.59 61.80 42.53
CA GLY A 73 -143.56 60.34 42.56
C GLY A 73 -143.36 59.67 41.20
N ARG A 74 -143.99 60.17 40.13
CA ARG A 74 -143.86 59.58 38.77
C ARG A 74 -142.86 60.31 37.91
N ASP A 75 -142.90 61.63 37.90
CA ASP A 75 -142.06 62.42 36.99
C ASP A 75 -140.66 62.68 37.58
N GLY A 76 -140.42 62.30 38.84
CA GLY A 76 -139.12 62.38 39.50
C GLY A 76 -138.65 63.80 39.81
N ARG A 77 -139.53 64.80 39.77
CA ARG A 77 -139.19 66.20 40.04
C ARG A 77 -139.26 66.48 41.55
N LEU A 78 -138.21 66.07 42.27
CA LEU A 78 -138.14 66.09 43.74
C LEU A 78 -138.08 67.50 44.37
N THR A 79 -138.07 68.57 43.56
CA THR A 79 -138.09 69.98 44.00
C THR A 79 -139.48 70.58 44.11
N GLU A 80 -140.51 69.90 43.59
CA GLU A 80 -141.89 70.39 43.59
C GLU A 80 -142.55 70.19 44.96
N ARG A 81 -143.36 71.17 45.40
CA ARG A 81 -143.94 71.25 46.75
C ARG A 81 -145.44 71.54 46.70
N LEU A 82 -146.19 71.08 47.70
CA LEU A 82 -147.57 71.52 47.91
C LEU A 82 -147.56 73.00 48.30
N ASP A 83 -148.50 73.75 47.75
CA ASP A 83 -148.71 75.14 48.10
C ASP A 83 -149.33 75.26 49.51
N GLU A 84 -148.68 76.04 50.37
CA GLU A 84 -149.06 76.27 51.76
C GLU A 84 -149.80 77.61 51.92
N GLU A 85 -149.75 78.50 50.92
CA GLU A 85 -150.34 79.84 51.01
C GLU A 85 -151.88 79.78 51.04
N GLY A 86 -152.48 80.37 52.09
CA GLY A 86 -153.93 80.41 52.29
C GLY A 86 -154.54 79.18 52.98
N LEU A 87 -153.72 78.24 53.46
CA LEU A 87 -154.13 77.17 54.38
C LEU A 87 -153.78 77.55 55.82
N ASP A 88 -154.71 77.32 56.76
CA ASP A 88 -154.49 77.58 58.18
C ASP A 88 -154.70 76.32 59.03
N GLY A 89 -154.07 76.33 60.22
CA GLY A 89 -154.17 75.26 61.20
C GLY A 89 -153.74 73.89 60.66
N ALA A 90 -154.53 72.85 60.95
CA ALA A 90 -154.19 71.47 60.62
C ALA A 90 -153.99 71.21 59.10
N TRP A 91 -154.57 72.03 58.23
CA TRP A 91 -154.43 71.87 56.78
C TRP A 91 -153.04 72.28 56.28
N ALA A 92 -152.48 73.37 56.83
CA ALA A 92 -151.10 73.79 56.56
C ALA A 92 -150.08 72.78 57.10
N ASP A 93 -150.33 72.24 58.29
CA ASP A 93 -149.49 71.20 58.89
C ASP A 93 -149.45 69.92 58.04
N SER A 94 -150.57 69.55 57.42
CA SER A 94 -150.63 68.43 56.49
C SER A 94 -149.79 68.69 55.22
N ALA A 95 -149.84 69.90 54.65
CA ALA A 95 -149.05 70.25 53.47
C ALA A 95 -147.54 70.24 53.78
N ARG A 96 -147.14 70.87 54.90
CA ARG A 96 -145.76 70.84 55.42
C ARG A 96 -145.24 69.42 55.64
N SER A 97 -146.07 68.55 56.19
CA SER A 97 -145.69 67.16 56.45
C SER A 97 -145.38 66.40 55.16
N VAL A 98 -146.15 66.64 54.09
CA VAL A 98 -145.87 66.05 52.77
C VAL A 98 -144.61 66.66 52.14
N ASN A 99 -144.43 67.98 52.24
CA ASN A 99 -143.22 68.65 51.76
C ASN A 99 -141.95 68.15 52.44
N SER A 100 -141.98 67.97 53.77
CA SER A 100 -140.87 67.41 54.54
C SER A 100 -140.54 65.97 54.10
N LEU A 101 -141.54 65.13 53.83
CA LEU A 101 -141.30 63.78 53.31
C LEU A 101 -140.61 63.80 51.93
N ILE A 102 -140.92 64.77 51.08
CA ILE A 102 -140.27 64.92 49.77
C ILE A 102 -138.81 65.35 49.94
N ASP A 103 -138.53 66.28 50.86
CA ASP A 103 -137.16 66.70 51.19
C ASP A 103 -136.33 65.54 51.75
N ASP A 104 -136.89 64.78 52.68
CA ASP A 104 -136.23 63.64 53.33
C ASP A 104 -135.90 62.50 52.34
N LEU A 105 -136.67 62.37 51.24
CA LEU A 105 -136.42 61.39 50.18
C LEU A 105 -135.52 61.93 49.06
N GLY A 106 -135.61 63.21 48.72
CA GLY A 106 -134.95 63.76 47.53
C GLY A 106 -133.46 64.05 47.68
N ARG A 107 -133.02 64.44 48.88
CA ARG A 107 -131.62 64.83 49.13
C ARG A 107 -130.65 63.63 49.03
N PRO A 108 -130.89 62.47 49.66
CA PRO A 108 -129.99 61.32 49.53
C PRO A 108 -129.85 60.85 48.08
N THR A 109 -130.92 60.89 47.29
CA THR A 109 -130.89 60.52 45.86
C THR A 109 -130.00 61.44 45.04
N THR A 110 -129.99 62.74 45.35
CA THR A 110 -129.10 63.71 44.69
C THR A 110 -127.63 63.44 45.02
N GLU A 111 -127.33 63.11 46.28
CA GLU A 111 -125.97 62.82 46.72
C GLU A 111 -125.42 61.51 46.14
N ILE A 112 -126.26 60.48 46.00
CA ILE A 112 -125.89 59.24 45.29
C ILE A 112 -125.49 59.57 43.84
N SER A 113 -126.26 60.42 43.16
CA SER A 113 -125.95 60.83 41.79
C SER A 113 -124.61 61.54 41.68
N ARG A 114 -124.26 62.41 42.65
CA ARG A 114 -122.97 63.12 42.67
C ARG A 114 -121.79 62.15 42.73
N VAL A 115 -121.86 61.17 43.62
CA VAL A 115 -120.77 60.20 43.81
C VAL A 115 -120.62 59.28 42.60
N ILE A 116 -121.72 58.85 41.98
CA ILE A 116 -121.67 58.05 40.75
C ILE A 116 -121.02 58.83 39.60
N VAL A 117 -121.33 60.13 39.47
CA VAL A 117 -120.68 60.99 38.46
C VAL A 117 -119.17 61.10 38.72
N ALA A 118 -118.75 61.32 39.97
CA ALA A 118 -117.33 61.37 40.33
C ALA A 118 -116.59 60.07 39.97
N VAL A 119 -117.18 58.90 40.26
CA VAL A 119 -116.62 57.60 39.90
C VAL A 119 -116.51 57.44 38.37
N ALA A 120 -117.50 57.90 37.61
CA ALA A 120 -117.49 57.84 36.14
C ALA A 120 -116.40 58.74 35.52
N ASP A 121 -116.12 59.89 36.15
CA ASP A 121 -115.05 60.80 35.76
C ASP A 121 -113.66 60.33 36.23
N GLY A 122 -113.59 59.22 36.97
CA GLY A 122 -112.35 58.63 37.48
C GLY A 122 -111.86 59.23 38.81
N ASP A 123 -112.64 60.10 39.46
CA ASP A 123 -112.35 60.61 40.80
C ASP A 123 -112.89 59.63 41.86
N LEU A 124 -112.05 58.68 42.25
CA LEU A 124 -112.33 57.65 43.25
C LEU A 124 -112.09 58.13 44.69
N SER A 125 -111.81 59.41 44.91
CA SER A 125 -111.64 59.98 46.26
C SER A 125 -112.96 60.44 46.89
N GLN A 126 -114.04 60.51 46.09
CA GLN A 126 -115.32 61.05 46.52
C GLN A 126 -116.20 59.97 47.14
N HIS A 127 -116.55 60.15 48.41
CA HIS A 127 -117.49 59.29 49.13
C HIS A 127 -118.85 59.95 49.32
N MET A 128 -119.89 59.13 49.44
CA MET A 128 -121.21 59.57 49.88
C MET A 128 -121.16 59.97 51.35
N ALA A 129 -121.62 61.20 51.64
CA ALA A 129 -121.78 61.66 53.00
C ALA A 129 -122.79 60.78 53.75
N LEU A 130 -122.39 60.20 54.88
CA LEU A 130 -123.27 59.38 55.73
C LEU A 130 -124.10 60.21 56.72
N GLU A 131 -123.93 61.53 56.70
CA GLU A 131 -124.66 62.51 57.50
C GLU A 131 -125.11 63.68 56.60
N MET A 132 -126.32 64.20 56.84
CA MET A 132 -126.91 65.32 56.11
C MET A 132 -127.59 66.28 57.10
N ASP A 133 -127.31 67.58 56.99
CA ASP A 133 -127.83 68.65 57.87
C ASP A 133 -127.74 68.33 59.38
N GLY A 134 -126.59 67.78 59.79
CA GLY A 134 -126.30 67.44 61.19
C GLY A 134 -127.05 66.21 61.70
N ARG A 135 -127.69 65.42 60.82
CA ARG A 135 -128.35 64.17 61.17
C ARG A 135 -127.73 62.99 60.41
N PRO A 136 -127.44 61.86 61.09
CA PRO A 136 -126.96 60.67 60.40
C PRO A 136 -128.06 60.07 59.53
N LEU A 137 -127.69 59.61 58.33
CA LEU A 137 -128.56 58.79 57.50
C LEU A 137 -128.98 57.54 58.29
N ARG A 138 -130.25 57.14 58.14
CA ARG A 138 -130.82 55.99 58.84
C ARG A 138 -131.58 55.10 57.87
N GLY A 139 -131.80 53.84 58.28
CA GLY A 139 -132.52 52.86 57.47
C GLY A 139 -131.82 52.58 56.13
N GLU A 140 -132.61 52.53 55.05
CA GLU A 140 -132.13 52.12 53.73
C GLU A 140 -131.10 53.08 53.13
N PHE A 141 -131.21 54.39 53.37
CA PHE A 141 -130.24 55.36 52.84
C PHE A 141 -128.84 55.19 53.43
N LEU A 142 -128.72 54.82 54.71
CA LEU A 142 -127.43 54.50 55.32
C LEU A 142 -126.82 53.24 54.70
N ARG A 143 -127.66 52.23 54.42
CA ARG A 143 -127.23 50.99 53.77
C ARG A 143 -126.70 51.27 52.36
N ILE A 144 -127.44 52.06 51.57
CA ILE A 144 -127.02 52.46 50.22
C ILE A 144 -125.70 53.24 50.29
N GLY A 145 -125.58 54.23 51.19
CA GLY A 145 -124.34 55.02 51.31
C GLY A 145 -123.12 54.19 51.68
N ARG A 146 -123.26 53.20 52.57
CA ARG A 146 -122.16 52.26 52.87
C ARG A 146 -121.78 51.41 51.66
N VAL A 147 -122.75 50.89 50.91
CA VAL A 147 -122.50 50.06 49.72
C VAL A 147 -121.80 50.88 48.63
N VAL A 148 -122.26 52.11 48.38
CA VAL A 148 -121.62 53.03 47.42
C VAL A 148 -120.18 53.32 47.85
N ASN A 149 -119.93 53.64 49.13
CA ASN A 149 -118.57 53.91 49.60
C ASN A 149 -117.65 52.68 49.48
N THR A 150 -118.13 51.48 49.82
CA THR A 150 -117.36 50.25 49.63
C THR A 150 -117.03 49.97 48.16
N MET A 151 -117.94 50.30 47.23
CA MET A 151 -117.64 50.19 45.79
C MET A 151 -116.52 51.17 45.37
N VAL A 152 -116.56 52.41 45.85
CA VAL A 152 -115.51 53.42 45.61
C VAL A 152 -114.17 52.94 46.15
N ASP A 153 -114.13 52.43 47.39
CA ASP A 153 -112.93 51.90 48.03
C ASP A 153 -112.30 50.75 47.21
N GLN A 154 -113.13 49.83 46.72
CA GLN A 154 -112.68 48.69 45.90
C GLN A 154 -112.10 49.14 44.56
N LEU A 155 -112.73 50.12 43.90
CA LEU A 155 -112.24 50.69 42.64
C LEU A 155 -110.88 51.39 42.84
N SER A 156 -110.74 52.21 43.89
CA SER A 156 -109.51 52.93 44.17
C SER A 156 -108.36 51.97 44.45
N SER A 157 -108.58 50.98 45.31
CA SER A 157 -107.55 50.01 45.66
C SER A 157 -107.09 49.17 44.47
N PHE A 158 -107.99 48.83 43.54
CA PHE A 158 -107.61 48.10 42.31
C PHE A 158 -106.80 48.98 41.35
N ALA A 159 -107.22 50.24 41.15
CA ALA A 159 -106.53 51.16 40.25
C ALA A 159 -105.10 51.46 40.70
N ASP A 160 -104.89 51.67 42.00
CA ASP A 160 -103.56 51.88 42.58
C ASP A 160 -102.66 50.66 42.35
N GLU A 161 -103.21 49.46 42.55
CA GLU A 161 -102.45 48.23 42.49
C GLU A 161 -102.05 47.83 41.06
N VAL A 162 -102.96 47.98 40.09
CA VAL A 162 -102.63 47.78 38.67
C VAL A 162 -101.58 48.78 38.21
N THR A 163 -101.69 50.04 38.62
CA THR A 163 -100.71 51.07 38.28
C THR A 163 -99.33 50.76 38.86
N ARG A 164 -99.29 50.27 40.11
CA ARG A 164 -98.05 49.85 40.78
C ARG A 164 -97.38 48.67 40.05
N VAL A 165 -98.11 47.59 39.77
CA VAL A 165 -97.57 46.39 39.11
C VAL A 165 -97.14 46.69 37.67
N ALA A 166 -97.91 47.48 36.92
CA ALA A 166 -97.54 47.90 35.58
C ALA A 166 -96.23 48.70 35.58
N ARG A 167 -96.03 49.56 36.59
CA ARG A 167 -94.79 50.32 36.75
C ARG A 167 -93.61 49.42 37.12
N GLU A 168 -93.74 48.59 38.15
CA GLU A 168 -92.67 47.71 38.65
C GLU A 168 -92.21 46.71 37.57
N VAL A 169 -93.15 45.94 37.02
CA VAL A 169 -92.84 44.85 36.08
C VAL A 169 -92.64 45.35 34.65
N GLY A 170 -93.40 46.36 34.22
CA GLY A 170 -93.37 46.85 32.84
C GLY A 170 -92.32 47.92 32.56
N THR A 171 -92.02 48.79 33.52
CA THR A 171 -91.13 49.96 33.28
C THR A 171 -89.85 49.96 34.09
N GLN A 172 -89.90 49.56 35.35
CA GLN A 172 -88.74 49.60 36.26
C GLN A 172 -87.89 48.33 36.18
N GLY A 173 -88.41 47.26 35.57
CA GLY A 173 -87.71 45.98 35.47
C GLY A 173 -87.60 45.23 36.80
N GLU A 174 -88.39 45.62 37.79
CA GLU A 174 -88.48 44.96 39.09
C GLU A 174 -89.38 43.72 38.96
N LEU A 175 -88.77 42.61 38.58
CA LEU A 175 -89.47 41.35 38.29
C LEU A 175 -89.96 40.67 39.58
N GLY A 176 -91.24 40.29 39.62
CA GLY A 176 -91.89 39.60 40.75
C GLY A 176 -93.00 40.40 41.44
N GLY A 177 -93.28 41.63 41.01
CA GLY A 177 -94.42 42.41 41.50
C GLY A 177 -95.75 41.71 41.18
N GLN A 178 -96.59 41.51 42.20
CA GLN A 178 -97.94 40.97 42.09
C GLN A 178 -98.94 41.94 42.70
N ALA A 179 -100.12 42.00 42.12
CA ALA A 179 -101.26 42.75 42.60
C ALA A 179 -101.94 41.98 43.76
N ASP A 180 -102.03 42.60 44.93
CA ASP A 180 -102.78 42.15 46.10
C ASP A 180 -103.87 43.17 46.46
N VAL A 181 -105.08 42.95 45.95
CA VAL A 181 -106.24 43.79 46.22
C VAL A 181 -107.13 43.11 47.27
N ARG A 182 -107.25 43.70 48.47
CA ARG A 182 -107.99 43.08 49.58
C ARG A 182 -109.50 43.13 49.37
N GLY A 183 -110.19 42.01 49.60
CA GLY A 183 -111.65 41.94 49.63
C GLY A 183 -112.34 41.86 48.26
N VAL A 184 -111.58 41.58 47.20
CA VAL A 184 -112.13 41.40 45.84
C VAL A 184 -112.71 40.00 45.62
N ALA A 185 -113.84 39.94 44.90
CA ALA A 185 -114.50 38.70 44.50
C ALA A 185 -115.16 38.87 43.12
N GLY A 186 -115.46 37.74 42.46
CA GLY A 186 -116.00 37.76 41.09
C GLY A 186 -115.00 38.38 40.10
N THR A 187 -115.49 39.23 39.20
CA THR A 187 -114.68 39.83 38.11
C THR A 187 -113.42 40.55 38.60
N TRP A 188 -113.46 41.18 39.80
CA TRP A 188 -112.29 41.86 40.37
C TRP A 188 -111.16 40.91 40.76
N LYS A 189 -111.50 39.69 41.16
CA LYS A 189 -110.51 38.65 41.43
C LYS A 189 -109.93 38.12 40.11
N ASP A 190 -110.78 37.83 39.13
CA ASP A 190 -110.35 37.33 37.82
C ASP A 190 -109.40 38.31 37.10
N LEU A 191 -109.64 39.62 37.22
CA LEU A 191 -108.77 40.66 36.68
C LEU A 191 -107.43 40.73 37.42
N THR A 192 -107.44 40.70 38.75
CA THR A 192 -106.21 40.66 39.58
C THR A 192 -105.37 39.42 39.25
N ASP A 193 -106.00 38.24 39.15
CA ASP A 193 -105.34 36.98 38.80
C ASP A 193 -104.78 37.00 37.38
N SER A 194 -105.45 37.66 36.43
CA SER A 194 -104.98 37.83 35.05
C SER A 194 -103.74 38.74 34.98
N VAL A 195 -103.74 39.87 35.70
CA VAL A 195 -102.58 40.77 35.81
C VAL A 195 -101.39 40.04 36.45
N ASN A 196 -101.64 39.27 37.52
CA ASN A 196 -100.62 38.46 38.18
C ASN A 196 -100.05 37.36 37.28
N THR A 197 -100.89 36.71 36.48
CA THR A 197 -100.46 35.70 35.51
C THR A 197 -99.56 36.32 34.43
N MET A 198 -99.92 37.50 33.92
CA MET A 198 -99.09 38.24 32.96
C MET A 198 -97.74 38.64 33.56
N ALA A 199 -97.75 39.24 34.76
CA ALA A 199 -96.54 39.67 35.47
C ALA A 199 -95.60 38.50 35.79
N SER A 200 -96.17 37.36 36.22
CA SER A 200 -95.44 36.13 36.51
C SER A 200 -94.79 35.55 35.24
N ASN A 201 -95.54 35.46 34.13
CA ASN A 201 -95.01 34.96 32.86
C ASN A 201 -93.84 35.81 32.34
N LEU A 202 -93.98 37.15 32.37
CA LEU A 202 -92.92 38.06 31.93
C LEU A 202 -91.69 37.95 32.85
N THR A 203 -91.91 37.88 34.17
CA THR A 203 -90.85 37.68 35.17
C THR A 203 -90.07 36.39 34.92
N HIS A 204 -90.75 35.27 34.72
CA HIS A 204 -90.10 33.99 34.46
C HIS A 204 -89.32 34.00 33.15
N GLN A 205 -89.91 34.53 32.08
CA GLN A 205 -89.28 34.59 30.75
C GLN A 205 -87.99 35.41 30.76
N VAL A 206 -88.04 36.66 31.25
CA VAL A 206 -86.87 37.56 31.28
C VAL A 206 -85.78 37.03 32.22
N ARG A 207 -86.16 36.49 33.39
CA ARG A 207 -85.20 35.95 34.36
C ARG A 207 -84.47 34.72 33.80
N SER A 208 -85.15 33.82 33.08
CA SER A 208 -84.51 32.67 32.45
C SER A 208 -83.56 33.05 31.30
N ILE A 209 -83.91 34.05 30.48
CA ILE A 209 -83.00 34.58 29.45
C ILE A 209 -81.74 35.16 30.10
N SER A 210 -81.89 35.96 31.16
CA SER A 210 -80.77 36.57 31.88
C SER A 210 -79.84 35.53 32.53
N GLN A 211 -80.40 34.45 33.09
CA GLN A 211 -79.60 33.35 33.64
C GLN A 211 -78.74 32.68 32.58
N VAL A 212 -79.30 32.35 31.41
CA VAL A 212 -78.56 31.73 30.32
C VAL A 212 -77.51 32.70 29.75
N ALA A 213 -77.85 33.97 29.56
CA ALA A 213 -76.88 34.99 29.13
C ALA A 213 -75.71 35.14 30.13
N THR A 214 -76.00 35.11 31.44
CA THR A 214 -74.97 35.14 32.49
C THR A 214 -74.10 33.88 32.47
N ALA A 215 -74.70 32.71 32.24
CA ALA A 215 -73.98 31.44 32.10
C ALA A 215 -73.04 31.48 30.89
N MET A 216 -73.54 31.94 29.72
CA MET A 216 -72.75 32.13 28.51
C MET A 216 -71.56 33.08 28.74
N ALA A 217 -71.78 34.21 29.43
CA ALA A 217 -70.72 35.17 29.73
C ALA A 217 -69.63 34.58 30.65
N ARG A 218 -69.97 33.59 31.48
CA ARG A 218 -69.02 32.85 32.33
C ARG A 218 -68.41 31.63 31.65
N GLY A 219 -68.77 31.36 30.39
CA GLY A 219 -68.29 30.22 29.61
C GLY A 219 -69.06 28.92 29.83
N ASP A 220 -70.16 28.91 30.59
CA ASP A 220 -71.05 27.76 30.70
C ASP A 220 -72.07 27.78 29.56
N LEU A 221 -71.73 27.06 28.48
CA LEU A 221 -72.53 26.94 27.27
C LEU A 221 -73.47 25.72 27.29
N SER A 222 -73.64 25.07 28.45
CA SER A 222 -74.55 23.92 28.60
C SER A 222 -76.00 24.33 28.87
N GLN A 223 -76.21 25.56 29.35
CA GLN A 223 -77.53 26.07 29.72
C GLN A 223 -78.35 26.46 28.49
N LYS A 224 -79.64 26.11 28.49
CA LYS A 224 -80.61 26.49 27.45
C LYS A 224 -81.84 27.15 28.06
N ILE A 225 -82.44 28.06 27.31
CA ILE A 225 -83.71 28.67 27.67
C ILE A 225 -84.82 27.65 27.33
N THR A 226 -85.51 27.15 28.35
CA THR A 226 -86.56 26.11 28.24
C THR A 226 -87.97 26.64 28.50
N VAL A 227 -88.13 27.94 28.73
CA VAL A 227 -89.42 28.54 29.09
C VAL A 227 -90.37 28.51 27.88
N SER A 228 -91.63 28.12 28.11
CA SER A 228 -92.70 28.19 27.10
C SER A 228 -93.08 29.65 26.83
N ALA A 229 -92.38 30.27 25.89
CA ALA A 229 -92.69 31.59 25.37
C ALA A 229 -93.50 31.49 24.07
N ARG A 230 -94.22 32.57 23.71
CA ARG A 230 -94.92 32.73 22.43
C ARG A 230 -94.63 34.13 21.89
N GLY A 231 -94.71 34.29 20.57
CA GLY A 231 -94.40 35.55 19.89
C GLY A 231 -92.90 35.87 19.93
N GLU A 232 -92.57 37.15 20.08
CA GLU A 232 -91.20 37.68 19.99
C GLU A 232 -90.25 37.11 21.06
N VAL A 233 -90.79 36.75 22.23
CA VAL A 233 -89.99 36.16 23.32
C VAL A 233 -89.52 34.74 22.97
N ALA A 234 -90.30 34.00 22.17
CA ALA A 234 -89.89 32.68 21.69
C ALA A 234 -88.77 32.79 20.66
N GLU A 235 -88.89 33.73 19.72
CA GLU A 235 -87.86 34.00 18.72
C GLU A 235 -86.54 34.45 19.37
N LEU A 236 -86.61 35.28 20.41
CA LEU A 236 -85.43 35.67 21.19
C LEU A 236 -84.79 34.47 21.90
N ALA A 237 -85.60 33.58 22.51
CA ALA A 237 -85.10 32.38 23.17
C ALA A 237 -84.41 31.43 22.18
N ASP A 238 -85.01 31.23 21.00
CA ASP A 238 -84.43 30.42 19.92
C ASP A 238 -83.13 31.01 19.39
N THR A 239 -83.09 32.33 19.20
CA THR A 239 -81.88 33.05 18.78
C THR A 239 -80.75 32.90 19.81
N MET A 240 -81.05 33.12 21.10
CA MET A 240 -80.09 32.94 22.18
C MET A 240 -79.59 31.49 22.28
N ASN A 241 -80.48 30.51 22.17
CA ASN A 241 -80.11 29.09 22.14
C ASN A 241 -79.21 28.76 20.93
N GLY A 242 -79.51 29.33 19.75
CA GLY A 242 -78.68 29.16 18.55
C GLY A 242 -77.27 29.75 18.69
N VAL A 243 -77.14 30.91 19.34
CA VAL A 243 -75.83 31.50 19.67
C VAL A 243 -75.07 30.61 20.65
N THR A 244 -75.73 30.10 21.70
CA THR A 244 -75.12 29.17 22.66
C THR A 244 -74.60 27.90 21.98
N ASP A 245 -75.40 27.30 21.09
CA ASP A 245 -74.99 26.10 20.35
C ASP A 245 -73.79 26.38 19.43
N THR A 246 -73.79 27.52 18.73
CA THR A 246 -72.66 27.92 17.86
C THR A 246 -71.38 28.15 18.66
N LEU A 247 -71.46 28.86 19.78
CA LEU A 247 -70.34 29.09 20.69
C LEU A 247 -69.78 27.77 21.23
N ARG A 248 -70.67 26.85 21.63
CA ARG A 248 -70.28 25.56 22.19
C ARG A 248 -69.53 24.72 21.16
N LEU A 249 -70.07 24.63 19.94
CA LEU A 249 -69.45 23.90 18.84
C LEU A 249 -68.09 24.50 18.46
N PHE A 250 -68.01 25.83 18.34
CA PHE A 250 -66.76 26.52 18.06
C PHE A 250 -65.71 26.26 19.14
N ALA A 251 -66.06 26.39 20.43
CA ALA A 251 -65.15 26.13 21.54
C ALA A 251 -64.63 24.68 21.54
N GLU A 252 -65.50 23.71 21.26
CA GLU A 252 -65.12 22.30 21.11
C GLU A 252 -64.13 22.11 19.96
N GLN A 253 -64.40 22.69 18.78
CA GLN A 253 -63.53 22.56 17.61
C GLN A 253 -62.16 23.22 17.81
N VAL A 254 -62.11 24.43 18.37
CA VAL A 254 -60.84 25.11 18.67
C VAL A 254 -60.03 24.33 19.69
N THR A 255 -60.66 23.84 20.76
CA THR A 255 -59.98 23.03 21.77
C THR A 255 -59.44 21.74 21.18
N ARG A 256 -60.22 21.09 20.30
CA ARG A 256 -59.81 19.88 19.60
C ARG A 256 -58.61 20.11 18.69
N VAL A 257 -58.65 21.13 17.82
CA VAL A 257 -57.55 21.44 16.88
C VAL A 257 -56.30 21.88 17.62
N ALA A 258 -56.43 22.71 18.67
CA ALA A 258 -55.30 23.12 19.50
C ALA A 258 -54.63 21.91 20.17
N ARG A 259 -55.42 20.94 20.65
CA ARG A 259 -54.91 19.69 21.20
C ARG A 259 -54.25 18.81 20.14
N GLU A 260 -54.95 18.52 19.04
CA GLU A 260 -54.47 17.62 17.98
C GLU A 260 -53.20 18.15 17.30
N VAL A 261 -53.23 19.39 16.82
CA VAL A 261 -52.12 19.97 16.04
C VAL A 261 -51.06 20.58 16.94
N GLY A 262 -51.46 21.30 17.99
CA GLY A 262 -50.54 22.04 18.86
C GLY A 262 -49.88 21.19 19.94
N THR A 263 -50.55 20.17 20.49
CA THR A 263 -50.03 19.40 21.64
C THR A 263 -49.69 17.95 21.29
N GLU A 264 -50.59 17.24 20.60
CA GLU A 264 -50.41 15.82 20.26
C GLU A 264 -49.56 15.61 18.99
N GLY A 265 -49.30 16.66 18.21
CA GLY A 265 -48.53 16.57 16.97
C GLY A 265 -49.25 15.80 15.85
N LYS A 266 -50.57 15.59 15.95
CA LYS A 266 -51.39 15.00 14.89
C LYS A 266 -51.68 16.05 13.82
N LEU A 267 -50.75 16.17 12.87
CA LEU A 267 -50.79 17.17 11.81
C LEU A 267 -51.91 16.89 10.79
N GLY A 268 -52.73 17.91 10.50
CA GLY A 268 -53.85 17.86 9.55
C GLY A 268 -55.23 18.10 10.17
N GLY A 269 -55.33 18.26 11.48
CA GLY A 269 -56.59 18.62 12.15
C GLY A 269 -57.09 20.01 11.72
N GLN A 270 -58.36 20.10 11.32
CA GLN A 270 -59.05 21.34 10.97
C GLN A 270 -60.35 21.47 11.77
N ALA A 271 -60.69 22.69 12.15
CA ALA A 271 -61.93 23.04 12.80
C ALA A 271 -63.04 23.04 11.75
N ASP A 272 -64.11 22.29 12.02
CA ASP A 272 -65.32 22.25 11.19
C ASP A 272 -66.50 22.73 12.03
N VAL A 273 -66.95 23.96 11.75
CA VAL A 273 -68.08 24.59 12.43
C VAL A 273 -69.14 24.92 11.37
N PRO A 274 -70.16 24.06 11.18
CA PRO A 274 -71.20 24.28 10.17
C PRO A 274 -72.02 25.54 10.43
N ASN A 275 -72.50 26.16 9.34
CA ASN A 275 -73.43 27.31 9.35
C ASN A 275 -72.91 28.59 10.02
N VAL A 276 -71.58 28.76 10.13
CA VAL A 276 -70.97 30.00 10.62
C VAL A 276 -70.79 31.04 9.51
N ALA A 277 -71.04 32.31 9.85
CA ALA A 277 -70.86 33.45 8.97
C ALA A 277 -70.23 34.64 9.73
N GLY A 278 -69.73 35.63 8.99
CA GLY A 278 -69.04 36.79 9.57
C GLY A 278 -67.85 36.38 10.43
N THR A 279 -67.72 36.99 11.61
CA THR A 279 -66.59 36.79 12.53
C THR A 279 -66.35 35.32 12.89
N TRP A 280 -67.41 34.50 13.01
CA TRP A 280 -67.25 33.07 13.31
C TRP A 280 -66.57 32.30 12.19
N LYS A 281 -66.86 32.64 10.94
CA LYS A 281 -66.20 32.06 9.78
C LYS A 281 -64.74 32.50 9.70
N ASP A 282 -64.49 33.79 9.88
CA ASP A 282 -63.14 34.36 9.84
C ASP A 282 -62.22 33.73 10.91
N LEU A 283 -62.76 33.50 12.12
CA LEU A 283 -62.05 32.81 13.18
C LEU A 283 -61.77 31.33 12.86
N THR A 284 -62.75 30.59 12.35
CA THR A 284 -62.56 29.20 11.92
C THR A 284 -61.51 29.10 10.80
N ASP A 285 -61.59 29.97 9.79
CA ASP A 285 -60.66 30.00 8.67
C ASP A 285 -59.24 30.39 9.13
N SER A 286 -59.12 31.28 10.12
CA SER A 286 -57.83 31.65 10.74
C SER A 286 -57.19 30.49 11.52
N VAL A 287 -57.98 29.77 12.34
CA VAL A 287 -57.52 28.57 13.06
C VAL A 287 -57.07 27.49 12.08
N ASN A 288 -57.83 27.28 11.01
CA ASN A 288 -57.50 26.31 9.96
C ASN A 288 -56.24 26.70 9.19
N SER A 289 -56.06 27.99 8.89
CA SER A 289 -54.86 28.50 8.23
C SER A 289 -53.62 28.30 9.11
N MET A 290 -53.73 28.58 10.41
CA MET A 290 -52.66 28.32 11.38
C MET A 290 -52.31 26.83 11.45
N ALA A 291 -53.31 25.95 11.59
CA ALA A 291 -53.13 24.51 11.67
C ALA A 291 -52.51 23.92 10.39
N SER A 292 -52.92 24.41 9.22
CA SER A 292 -52.38 24.03 7.91
C SER A 292 -50.92 24.47 7.75
N ASN A 293 -50.60 25.70 8.14
CA ASN A 293 -49.23 26.22 8.09
C ASN A 293 -48.31 25.39 9.01
N LEU A 294 -48.71 25.17 10.27
CA LEU A 294 -47.93 24.34 11.20
C LEU A 294 -47.77 22.91 10.66
N THR A 295 -48.85 22.33 10.13
CA THR A 295 -48.84 20.98 9.55
C THR A 295 -47.86 20.85 8.39
N SER A 296 -47.91 21.77 7.44
CA SER A 296 -47.02 21.74 6.27
C SER A 296 -45.56 21.97 6.65
N GLN A 297 -45.30 22.93 7.55
CA GLN A 297 -43.96 23.27 8.03
C GLN A 297 -43.31 22.11 8.79
N VAL A 298 -43.96 21.60 9.83
CA VAL A 298 -43.42 20.51 10.66
C VAL A 298 -43.27 19.22 9.85
N ARG A 299 -44.23 18.90 8.98
CA ARG A 299 -44.15 17.69 8.14
C ARG A 299 -42.98 17.77 7.14
N ASN A 300 -42.71 18.93 6.54
CA ASN A 300 -41.59 19.10 5.61
C ASN A 300 -40.24 19.05 6.33
N ILE A 301 -40.12 19.67 7.52
CA ILE A 301 -38.95 19.53 8.38
C ILE A 301 -38.68 18.05 8.71
N ALA A 302 -39.72 17.31 9.14
CA ALA A 302 -39.58 15.90 9.46
C ALA A 302 -39.14 15.04 8.25
N GLN A 303 -39.67 15.34 7.05
CA GLN A 303 -39.25 14.67 5.81
C GLN A 303 -37.78 14.91 5.51
N VAL A 304 -37.32 16.17 5.55
CA VAL A 304 -35.92 16.53 5.27
C VAL A 304 -34.99 15.93 6.32
N SER A 305 -35.32 16.04 7.61
CA SER A 305 -34.54 15.40 8.68
C SER A 305 -34.46 13.88 8.53
N THR A 306 -35.53 13.23 8.06
CA THR A 306 -35.52 11.79 7.77
C THR A 306 -34.64 11.46 6.56
N ALA A 307 -34.66 12.30 5.52
CA ALA A 307 -33.79 12.14 4.34
C ALA A 307 -32.31 12.28 4.74
N VAL A 308 -31.97 13.32 5.50
CA VAL A 308 -30.63 13.56 6.04
C VAL A 308 -30.15 12.38 6.91
N ALA A 309 -31.01 11.87 7.78
CA ALA A 309 -30.69 10.70 8.61
C ALA A 309 -30.44 9.42 7.80
N LYS A 310 -31.05 9.30 6.60
CA LYS A 310 -30.80 8.21 5.65
C LYS A 310 -29.63 8.48 4.70
N GLY A 311 -28.98 9.63 4.81
CA GLY A 311 -27.85 10.04 3.96
C GLY A 311 -28.24 10.71 2.65
N ASP A 312 -29.53 11.02 2.42
CA ASP A 312 -29.95 11.84 1.27
C ASP A 312 -29.85 13.33 1.64
N LEU A 313 -28.74 13.93 1.22
CA LEU A 313 -28.40 15.33 1.47
C LEU A 313 -28.87 16.26 0.35
N SER A 314 -29.66 15.76 -0.61
CA SER A 314 -30.23 16.57 -1.70
C SER A 314 -31.52 17.30 -1.30
N GLN A 315 -32.18 16.84 -0.24
CA GLN A 315 -33.47 17.36 0.20
C GLN A 315 -33.31 18.61 1.06
N LYS A 316 -34.11 19.64 0.78
CA LYS A 316 -34.18 20.88 1.56
C LYS A 316 -35.61 21.21 1.97
N ILE A 317 -35.73 21.97 3.06
CA ILE A 317 -37.02 22.51 3.47
C ILE A 317 -37.37 23.65 2.50
N THR A 318 -38.45 23.48 1.74
CA THR A 318 -38.85 24.43 0.68
C THR A 318 -40.10 25.24 1.06
N VAL A 319 -40.91 24.72 1.98
CA VAL A 319 -42.14 25.38 2.44
C VAL A 319 -41.88 26.78 3.00
N ALA A 320 -42.86 27.67 2.83
CA ALA A 320 -42.79 29.04 3.32
C ALA A 320 -42.86 29.07 4.86
N ALA A 321 -41.96 29.82 5.47
CA ALA A 321 -41.84 29.96 6.92
C ALA A 321 -41.49 31.41 7.27
N GLN A 322 -41.87 31.83 8.46
CA GLN A 322 -41.65 33.17 9.00
C GLN A 322 -41.29 33.05 10.49
N GLY A 323 -40.59 34.04 11.04
CA GLY A 323 -40.15 34.06 12.44
C GLY A 323 -39.23 32.88 12.78
N GLU A 324 -39.42 32.29 13.97
CA GLU A 324 -38.59 31.20 14.48
C GLU A 324 -38.59 29.94 13.59
N ILE A 325 -39.69 29.67 12.87
CA ILE A 325 -39.75 28.54 11.93
C ILE A 325 -38.87 28.80 10.70
N LEU A 326 -38.69 30.06 10.28
CA LEU A 326 -37.76 30.41 9.20
C LEU A 326 -36.32 30.20 9.65
N GLU A 327 -35.97 30.64 10.87
CA GLU A 327 -34.64 30.39 11.43
C GLU A 327 -34.35 28.89 11.54
N LEU A 328 -35.33 28.09 11.95
CA LEU A 328 -35.21 26.63 11.99
C LEU A 328 -34.99 26.05 10.58
N LYS A 329 -35.78 26.49 9.59
CA LYS A 329 -35.62 26.10 8.19
C LYS A 329 -34.21 26.41 7.68
N ASP A 330 -33.73 27.62 7.93
CA ASP A 330 -32.42 28.07 7.45
C ASP A 330 -31.29 27.34 8.16
N THR A 331 -31.43 27.06 9.46
CA THR A 331 -30.49 26.26 10.24
C THR A 331 -30.40 24.83 9.71
N VAL A 332 -31.54 24.16 9.49
CA VAL A 332 -31.56 22.80 8.93
C VAL A 332 -31.01 22.79 7.51
N ASN A 333 -31.41 23.74 6.65
CA ASN A 333 -30.88 23.81 5.28
C ASN A 333 -29.37 24.07 5.25
N THR A 334 -28.85 24.94 6.13
CA THR A 334 -27.41 25.18 6.27
C THR A 334 -26.67 23.93 6.75
N MET A 335 -27.25 23.17 7.68
CA MET A 335 -26.72 21.87 8.10
C MET A 335 -26.66 20.88 6.92
N VAL A 336 -27.71 20.79 6.11
CA VAL A 336 -27.73 19.94 4.90
C VAL A 336 -26.62 20.37 3.93
N ASP A 337 -26.45 21.68 3.70
CA ASP A 337 -25.40 22.20 2.83
C ASP A 337 -23.98 21.86 3.33
N GLN A 338 -23.74 22.00 4.63
CA GLN A 338 -22.46 21.65 5.26
C GLN A 338 -22.19 20.14 5.17
N LEU A 339 -23.20 19.31 5.44
CA LEU A 339 -23.11 17.85 5.31
C LEU A 339 -22.82 17.43 3.87
N SER A 340 -23.54 17.99 2.90
CA SER A 340 -23.37 17.66 1.49
C SER A 340 -21.97 18.03 1.01
N SER A 341 -21.51 19.25 1.31
CA SER A 341 -20.18 19.70 0.92
C SER A 341 -19.07 18.87 1.57
N PHE A 342 -19.23 18.46 2.84
CA PHE A 342 -18.28 17.58 3.50
C PHE A 342 -18.27 16.17 2.88
N ALA A 343 -19.45 15.60 2.60
CA ALA A 343 -19.57 14.27 1.99
C ALA A 343 -18.94 14.23 0.59
N ASP A 344 -19.20 15.25 -0.24
CA ASP A 344 -18.60 15.38 -1.57
C ASP A 344 -17.07 15.44 -1.48
N GLU A 345 -16.56 16.22 -0.53
CA GLU A 345 -15.13 16.44 -0.39
C GLU A 345 -14.39 15.23 0.18
N VAL A 346 -14.96 14.54 1.16
CA VAL A 346 -14.42 13.27 1.66
C VAL A 346 -14.41 12.22 0.55
N THR A 347 -15.49 12.12 -0.23
CA THR A 347 -15.57 11.18 -1.35
C THR A 347 -14.51 11.50 -2.40
N ARG A 348 -14.31 12.78 -2.72
CA ARG A 348 -13.29 13.23 -3.67
C ARG A 348 -11.88 12.91 -3.18
N VAL A 349 -11.53 13.25 -1.94
CA VAL A 349 -10.19 13.00 -1.39
C VAL A 349 -9.91 11.51 -1.24
N ALA A 350 -10.89 10.72 -0.78
CA ALA A 350 -10.78 9.27 -0.70
C ALA A 350 -10.54 8.65 -2.09
N ARG A 351 -11.19 9.18 -3.12
CA ARG A 351 -10.99 8.74 -4.52
C ARG A 351 -9.62 9.12 -5.04
N GLU A 352 -9.23 10.39 -4.95
CA GLU A 352 -7.96 10.90 -5.48
C GLU A 352 -6.74 10.29 -4.77
N VAL A 353 -6.72 10.35 -3.44
CA VAL A 353 -5.55 9.94 -2.64
C VAL A 353 -5.57 8.43 -2.37
N GLY A 354 -6.74 7.87 -2.07
CA GLY A 354 -6.87 6.46 -1.69
C GLY A 354 -6.94 5.49 -2.87
N THR A 355 -7.60 5.87 -3.98
CA THR A 355 -7.85 4.94 -5.11
C THR A 355 -7.05 5.28 -6.37
N GLU A 356 -7.03 6.56 -6.78
CA GLU A 356 -6.33 7.00 -7.99
C GLU A 356 -4.81 7.20 -7.77
N GLY A 357 -4.35 7.25 -6.52
CA GLY A 357 -2.95 7.49 -6.19
C GLY A 357 -2.45 8.89 -6.57
N ARG A 358 -3.37 9.84 -6.79
CA ARG A 358 -3.05 11.26 -7.00
C ARG A 358 -2.75 11.93 -5.67
N LEU A 359 -1.49 11.86 -5.27
CA LEU A 359 -1.00 12.32 -3.98
C LEU A 359 -0.99 13.86 -3.90
N GLY A 360 -1.52 14.41 -2.80
CA GLY A 360 -1.59 15.85 -2.51
C GLY A 360 -3.01 16.45 -2.47
N GLY A 361 -4.05 15.66 -2.74
CA GLY A 361 -5.44 16.09 -2.60
C GLY A 361 -5.80 16.39 -1.13
N GLN A 362 -6.34 17.58 -0.86
CA GLN A 362 -6.82 17.99 0.46
C GLN A 362 -8.29 18.39 0.39
N ALA A 363 -9.03 18.09 1.46
CA ALA A 363 -10.40 18.48 1.68
C ALA A 363 -10.49 19.97 2.04
N GLN A 364 -11.26 20.73 1.26
CA GLN A 364 -11.66 22.11 1.52
C GLN A 364 -13.17 22.23 1.65
N VAL A 365 -13.65 22.28 2.89
CA VAL A 365 -15.06 22.51 3.19
C VAL A 365 -15.20 23.92 3.78
N ARG A 366 -16.03 24.78 3.15
CA ARG A 366 -16.21 26.18 3.59
C ARG A 366 -17.23 26.28 4.72
N GLY A 367 -16.99 27.17 5.68
CA GLY A 367 -17.94 27.49 6.74
C GLY A 367 -18.12 26.40 7.80
N VAL A 368 -17.19 25.46 7.89
CA VAL A 368 -17.18 24.40 8.91
C VAL A 368 -16.52 24.86 10.21
N SER A 369 -17.14 24.50 11.34
CA SER A 369 -16.65 24.80 12.69
C SER A 369 -16.90 23.61 13.62
N GLY A 370 -16.22 23.59 14.78
CA GLY A 370 -16.32 22.48 15.74
C GLY A 370 -15.93 21.14 15.10
N THR A 371 -16.74 20.11 15.31
CA THR A 371 -16.49 18.73 14.86
C THR A 371 -16.26 18.62 13.36
N TRP A 372 -16.91 19.45 12.54
CA TRP A 372 -16.74 19.44 11.08
C TRP A 372 -15.35 19.89 10.65
N ARG A 373 -14.80 20.90 11.32
CA ARG A 373 -13.43 21.35 11.09
C ARG A 373 -12.44 20.27 11.51
N ASP A 374 -12.65 19.67 12.68
CA ASP A 374 -11.78 18.62 13.20
C ASP A 374 -11.78 17.37 12.30
N LEU A 375 -12.93 16.98 11.75
CA LEU A 375 -13.03 15.90 10.78
C LEU A 375 -12.33 16.23 9.46
N THR A 376 -12.49 17.46 8.96
CA THR A 376 -11.79 17.92 7.73
C THR A 376 -10.27 17.92 7.93
N GLU A 377 -9.80 18.38 9.09
CA GLU A 377 -8.38 18.37 9.47
C GLU A 377 -7.84 16.94 9.58
N ASN A 378 -8.59 16.01 10.18
CA ASN A 378 -8.21 14.60 10.27
C ASN A 378 -8.11 13.93 8.89
N VAL A 379 -9.06 14.20 7.99
CA VAL A 379 -9.01 13.71 6.59
C VAL A 379 -7.78 14.27 5.87
N ASN A 380 -7.48 15.55 6.06
CA ASN A 380 -6.30 16.19 5.49
C ASN A 380 -4.99 15.63 6.06
N GLN A 381 -4.92 15.39 7.37
CA GLN A 381 -3.76 14.77 7.99
C GLN A 381 -3.54 13.34 7.48
N LEU A 382 -4.62 12.56 7.31
CA LEU A 382 -4.54 11.22 6.75
C LEU A 382 -4.06 11.25 5.29
N ALA A 383 -4.61 12.15 4.47
CA ALA A 383 -4.21 12.32 3.08
C ALA A 383 -2.75 12.78 2.95
N ALA A 384 -2.31 13.71 3.80
CA ALA A 384 -0.93 14.19 3.86
C ALA A 384 0.04 13.08 4.27
N ASN A 385 -0.27 12.33 5.33
CA ASN A 385 0.55 11.21 5.78
C ASN A 385 0.70 10.16 4.68
N LEU A 386 -0.40 9.76 4.04
CA LEU A 386 -0.37 8.77 2.95
C LEU A 386 0.42 9.31 1.74
N THR A 387 0.24 10.59 1.42
CA THR A 387 0.98 11.28 0.36
C THR A 387 2.47 11.26 0.61
N ASP A 388 2.93 11.69 1.78
CA ASP A 388 4.35 11.76 2.11
C ASP A 388 4.97 10.37 2.16
N GLN A 389 4.26 9.40 2.75
CA GLN A 389 4.69 8.01 2.83
C GLN A 389 4.88 7.38 1.46
N VAL A 390 3.85 7.39 0.61
CA VAL A 390 3.88 6.76 -0.72
C VAL A 390 4.85 7.51 -1.65
N ARG A 391 4.91 8.84 -1.58
CA ARG A 391 5.84 9.63 -2.41
C ARG A 391 7.29 9.34 -2.05
N ASN A 392 7.63 9.21 -0.76
CA ASN A 392 9.00 8.91 -0.34
C ASN A 392 9.41 7.47 -0.72
N ILE A 393 8.50 6.50 -0.57
CA ILE A 393 8.65 5.12 -1.07
C ILE A 393 8.95 5.11 -2.58
N SER A 394 8.18 5.87 -3.36
CA SER A 394 8.37 5.98 -4.82
C SER A 394 9.72 6.62 -5.19
N GLN A 395 10.12 7.67 -4.47
CA GLN A 395 11.41 8.34 -4.67
C GLN A 395 12.57 7.38 -4.42
N VAL A 396 12.56 6.66 -3.30
CA VAL A 396 13.63 5.70 -2.95
C VAL A 396 13.63 4.54 -3.92
N SER A 397 12.47 4.00 -4.30
CA SER A 397 12.38 2.94 -5.33
C SER A 397 12.96 3.40 -6.67
N THR A 398 12.72 4.66 -7.06
CA THR A 398 13.29 5.26 -8.27
C THR A 398 14.80 5.45 -8.16
N ALA A 399 15.31 5.84 -6.99
CA ALA A 399 16.74 5.98 -6.72
C ALA A 399 17.45 4.62 -6.83
N VAL A 400 16.91 3.60 -6.17
CA VAL A 400 17.39 2.20 -6.24
C VAL A 400 17.39 1.70 -7.68
N ALA A 401 16.32 1.96 -8.45
CA ALA A 401 16.26 1.58 -9.87
C ALA A 401 17.30 2.29 -10.74
N LYS A 402 17.75 3.49 -10.35
CA LYS A 402 18.84 4.23 -11.01
C LYS A 402 20.23 3.86 -10.46
N GLY A 403 20.31 2.96 -9.49
CA GLY A 403 21.56 2.54 -8.86
C GLY A 403 22.06 3.45 -7.74
N ASP A 404 21.28 4.43 -7.30
CA ASP A 404 21.58 5.22 -6.10
C ASP A 404 21.06 4.50 -4.86
N LEU A 405 21.96 3.77 -4.20
CA LEU A 405 21.69 2.98 -3.00
C LEU A 405 21.94 3.77 -1.70
N SER A 406 22.20 5.08 -1.79
CA SER A 406 22.37 5.96 -0.62
C SER A 406 21.04 6.45 -0.03
N GLN A 407 19.97 6.41 -0.84
CA GLN A 407 18.66 6.92 -0.46
C GLN A 407 17.88 5.91 0.37
N LYS A 408 17.31 6.38 1.48
CA LYS A 408 16.44 5.59 2.36
C LYS A 408 15.11 6.28 2.60
N ILE A 409 14.09 5.50 2.91
CA ILE A 409 12.82 6.03 3.35
C ILE A 409 13.00 6.57 4.76
N THR A 410 12.76 7.86 4.95
CA THR A 410 12.97 8.56 6.23
C THR A 410 11.67 8.99 6.90
N VAL A 411 10.59 9.14 6.13
CA VAL A 411 9.27 9.54 6.61
C VAL A 411 8.74 8.63 7.72
N ASP A 412 8.01 9.22 8.66
CA ASP A 412 7.47 8.51 9.81
C ASP A 412 6.25 7.68 9.40
N ALA A 413 6.27 6.40 9.75
CA ALA A 413 5.30 5.42 9.29
C ALA A 413 4.93 4.46 10.42
N ARG A 414 3.69 3.97 10.39
CA ARG A 414 3.17 3.00 11.35
C ARG A 414 2.46 1.86 10.62
N GLY A 415 2.33 0.70 11.29
CA GLY A 415 1.68 -0.49 10.73
C GLY A 415 2.38 -1.01 9.47
N GLU A 416 1.59 -1.42 8.49
CA GLU A 416 2.05 -2.04 7.23
C GLU A 416 3.00 -1.12 6.43
N ILE A 417 2.79 0.20 6.47
CA ILE A 417 3.70 1.16 5.80
C ILE A 417 5.06 1.20 6.50
N ALA A 418 5.12 1.01 7.82
CA ALA A 418 6.39 0.93 8.55
C ALA A 418 7.14 -0.36 8.21
N GLU A 419 6.43 -1.48 8.11
CA GLU A 419 7.00 -2.74 7.63
C GLU A 419 7.55 -2.57 6.21
N LEU A 420 6.77 -1.98 5.30
CA LEU A 420 7.22 -1.70 3.93
C LEU A 420 8.46 -0.81 3.90
N LYS A 421 8.50 0.27 4.70
CA LYS A 421 9.68 1.12 4.90
C LYS A 421 10.89 0.30 5.33
N ASN A 422 10.74 -0.55 6.35
CA ASN A 422 11.83 -1.35 6.89
C ASN A 422 12.31 -2.40 5.89
N THR A 423 11.39 -3.08 5.19
CA THR A 423 11.71 -4.05 4.14
C THR A 423 12.46 -3.38 3.00
N MET A 424 12.00 -2.22 2.53
CA MET A 424 12.66 -1.52 1.44
C MET A 424 14.03 -0.98 1.88
N ASN A 425 14.14 -0.38 3.07
CA ASN A 425 15.43 0.08 3.60
C ASN A 425 16.41 -1.09 3.80
N THR A 426 15.94 -2.25 4.26
CA THR A 426 16.76 -3.46 4.38
C THR A 426 17.22 -3.96 3.00
N MET A 427 16.36 -3.89 1.98
CA MET A 427 16.73 -4.20 0.60
C MET A 427 17.82 -3.24 0.09
N VAL A 428 17.68 -1.93 0.35
CA VAL A 428 18.72 -0.94 -0.01
C VAL A 428 20.04 -1.26 0.70
N ASP A 429 20.00 -1.60 1.99
CA ASP A 429 21.20 -1.97 2.76
C ASP A 429 21.88 -3.23 2.21
N GLN A 430 21.10 -4.25 1.86
CA GLN A 430 21.61 -5.49 1.26
C GLN A 430 22.22 -5.23 -0.13
N LEU A 431 21.56 -4.42 -0.96
CA LEU A 431 22.05 -4.01 -2.28
C LEU A 431 23.36 -3.22 -2.17
N SER A 432 23.42 -2.24 -1.26
CA SER A 432 24.62 -1.41 -1.06
C SER A 432 25.78 -2.27 -0.61
N SER A 433 25.56 -3.11 0.40
CA SER A 433 26.60 -4.00 0.94
C SER A 433 27.10 -4.98 -0.12
N PHE A 434 26.21 -5.54 -0.94
CA PHE A 434 26.59 -6.42 -2.05
C PHE A 434 27.38 -5.67 -3.13
N ALA A 435 26.93 -4.48 -3.53
CA ALA A 435 27.62 -3.67 -4.54
C ALA A 435 29.03 -3.26 -4.11
N ASP A 436 29.19 -2.84 -2.85
CA ASP A 436 30.48 -2.51 -2.26
C ASP A 436 31.42 -3.73 -2.28
N GLU A 437 30.90 -4.89 -1.89
CA GLU A 437 31.69 -6.11 -1.77
C GLU A 437 32.09 -6.69 -3.13
N VAL A 438 31.20 -6.68 -4.12
CA VAL A 438 31.53 -7.06 -5.50
C VAL A 438 32.58 -6.11 -6.07
N THR A 439 32.43 -4.81 -5.84
CA THR A 439 33.41 -3.80 -6.29
C THR A 439 34.78 -4.04 -5.65
N ARG A 440 34.80 -4.36 -4.34
CA ARG A 440 36.03 -4.66 -3.61
C ARG A 440 36.71 -5.92 -4.12
N VAL A 441 35.98 -7.03 -4.28
CA VAL A 441 36.55 -8.31 -4.76
C VAL A 441 36.99 -8.21 -6.22
N ALA A 442 36.22 -7.55 -7.07
CA ALA A 442 36.60 -7.30 -8.46
C ALA A 442 37.90 -6.48 -8.56
N ARG A 443 38.07 -5.47 -7.69
CA ARG A 443 39.31 -4.70 -7.61
C ARG A 443 40.46 -5.55 -7.07
N GLU A 444 40.30 -6.21 -5.92
CA GLU A 444 41.39 -6.98 -5.27
C GLU A 444 41.85 -8.17 -6.12
N VAL A 445 40.93 -9.02 -6.56
CA VAL A 445 41.26 -10.25 -7.29
C VAL A 445 41.46 -9.99 -8.78
N GLY A 446 40.61 -9.14 -9.37
CA GLY A 446 40.64 -8.88 -10.81
C GLY A 446 41.68 -7.86 -11.25
N SER A 447 41.83 -6.74 -10.53
CA SER A 447 42.71 -5.63 -10.94
C SER A 447 44.05 -5.59 -10.20
N GLU A 448 44.05 -5.77 -8.89
CA GLU A 448 45.25 -5.67 -8.04
C GLU A 448 46.04 -6.98 -7.95
N GLY A 449 45.46 -8.12 -8.37
CA GLY A 449 46.09 -9.43 -8.28
C GLY A 449 46.30 -9.93 -6.84
N LYS A 450 45.59 -9.35 -5.86
CA LYS A 450 45.57 -9.83 -4.46
C LYS A 450 44.66 -11.06 -4.37
N LEU A 451 45.25 -12.22 -4.65
CA LEU A 451 44.54 -13.49 -4.70
C LEU A 451 44.13 -13.97 -3.30
N GLY A 452 42.85 -14.34 -3.16
CA GLY A 452 42.24 -14.84 -1.92
C GLY A 452 41.12 -13.97 -1.35
N GLY A 453 40.84 -12.80 -1.95
CA GLY A 453 39.69 -11.98 -1.57
C GLY A 453 38.37 -12.70 -1.85
N GLN A 454 37.50 -12.75 -0.84
CA GLN A 454 36.14 -13.30 -0.93
C GLN A 454 35.13 -12.24 -0.51
N ALA A 455 33.97 -12.27 -1.16
CA ALA A 455 32.82 -11.47 -0.85
C ALA A 455 32.11 -12.01 0.40
N GLU A 456 32.00 -11.21 1.46
CA GLU A 456 31.21 -11.49 2.65
C GLU A 456 30.09 -10.46 2.81
N VAL A 457 28.88 -10.83 2.41
CA VAL A 457 27.69 -9.96 2.54
C VAL A 457 26.77 -10.53 3.63
N LYS A 458 26.57 -9.78 4.71
CA LYS A 458 25.77 -10.24 5.85
C LYS A 458 24.26 -10.20 5.54
N GLY A 459 23.54 -11.21 6.01
CA GLY A 459 22.07 -11.25 5.93
C GLY A 459 21.49 -11.54 4.55
N VAL A 460 22.31 -11.99 3.59
CA VAL A 460 21.84 -12.35 2.24
C VAL A 460 21.22 -13.74 2.18
N SER A 461 20.16 -13.88 1.38
CA SER A 461 19.49 -15.15 1.10
C SER A 461 18.91 -15.18 -0.32
N GLY A 462 18.54 -16.37 -0.80
CA GLY A 462 18.08 -16.57 -2.18
C GLY A 462 19.12 -16.12 -3.20
N THR A 463 18.68 -15.41 -4.24
CA THR A 463 19.52 -14.93 -5.34
C THR A 463 20.73 -14.12 -4.87
N TRP A 464 20.63 -13.37 -3.78
CA TRP A 464 21.76 -12.59 -3.24
C TRP A 464 22.89 -13.48 -2.72
N ARG A 465 22.53 -14.60 -2.09
CA ARG A 465 23.50 -15.61 -1.66
C ARG A 465 24.13 -16.28 -2.88
N ASP A 466 23.30 -16.69 -3.84
CA ASP A 466 23.79 -17.35 -5.06
C ASP A 466 24.76 -16.44 -5.83
N LEU A 467 24.48 -15.13 -5.92
CA LEU A 467 25.40 -14.17 -6.54
C LEU A 467 26.70 -14.01 -5.75
N THR A 468 26.61 -13.93 -4.42
CA THR A 468 27.80 -13.85 -3.55
C THR A 468 28.67 -15.10 -3.70
N ASP A 469 28.04 -16.28 -3.71
CA ASP A 469 28.71 -17.57 -3.90
C ASP A 469 29.34 -17.70 -5.28
N ASN A 470 28.69 -17.19 -6.33
CA ASN A 470 29.25 -17.16 -7.68
C ASN A 470 30.47 -16.24 -7.78
N VAL A 471 30.44 -15.05 -7.16
CA VAL A 471 31.60 -14.14 -7.09
C VAL A 471 32.75 -14.80 -6.34
N ASN A 472 32.45 -15.47 -5.22
CA ASN A 472 33.43 -16.23 -4.45
C ASN A 472 34.01 -17.41 -5.22
N TYR A 473 33.18 -18.14 -5.95
CA TYR A 473 33.61 -19.25 -6.79
C TYR A 473 34.55 -18.77 -7.91
N MET A 474 34.20 -17.66 -8.57
CA MET A 474 35.06 -17.03 -9.56
C MET A 474 36.40 -16.58 -8.96
N ALA A 475 36.37 -15.88 -7.83
CA ALA A 475 37.56 -15.39 -7.14
C ALA A 475 38.48 -16.53 -6.67
N SER A 476 37.89 -17.61 -6.14
CA SER A 476 38.62 -18.81 -5.70
C SER A 476 39.26 -19.56 -6.88
N ASN A 477 38.53 -19.72 -7.99
CA ASN A 477 39.07 -20.33 -9.20
C ASN A 477 40.24 -19.54 -9.76
N LEU A 478 40.08 -18.22 -9.94
CA LEU A 478 41.17 -17.35 -10.41
C LEU A 478 42.37 -17.40 -9.46
N THR A 479 42.12 -17.35 -8.15
CA THR A 479 43.16 -17.47 -7.12
C THR A 479 43.94 -18.78 -7.24
N SER A 480 43.24 -19.91 -7.30
CA SER A 480 43.86 -21.23 -7.41
C SER A 480 44.65 -21.37 -8.71
N GLN A 481 44.05 -20.96 -9.83
CA GLN A 481 44.64 -21.03 -11.17
C GLN A 481 45.93 -20.21 -11.26
N VAL A 482 45.88 -18.93 -10.93
CA VAL A 482 47.04 -18.03 -11.05
C VAL A 482 48.12 -18.42 -10.05
N ARG A 483 47.76 -18.79 -8.81
CA ARG A 483 48.75 -19.21 -7.80
C ARG A 483 49.47 -20.51 -8.19
N ASN A 484 48.76 -21.47 -8.79
CA ASN A 484 49.38 -22.71 -9.26
C ASN A 484 50.33 -22.47 -10.46
N ILE A 485 49.91 -21.63 -11.42
CA ILE A 485 50.78 -21.19 -12.52
C ILE A 485 52.04 -20.51 -11.99
N ALA A 486 51.90 -19.59 -11.04
CA ALA A 486 53.04 -18.90 -10.43
C ALA A 486 53.97 -19.87 -9.70
N SER A 487 53.43 -20.86 -8.98
CA SER A 487 54.22 -21.90 -8.31
C SER A 487 55.02 -22.74 -9.30
N VAL A 488 54.39 -23.24 -10.36
CA VAL A 488 55.06 -24.06 -11.38
C VAL A 488 56.11 -23.24 -12.14
N THR A 489 55.79 -22.00 -12.51
CA THR A 489 56.76 -21.11 -13.17
C THR A 489 57.96 -20.82 -12.27
N THR A 490 57.74 -20.67 -10.96
CA THR A 490 58.82 -20.53 -9.97
C THR A 490 59.64 -21.81 -9.84
N ALA A 491 59.02 -22.98 -9.87
CA ALA A 491 59.70 -24.27 -9.84
C ALA A 491 60.59 -24.46 -11.07
N VAL A 492 60.06 -24.17 -12.27
CA VAL A 492 60.80 -24.17 -13.53
C VAL A 492 61.99 -23.22 -13.46
N ALA A 493 61.82 -22.00 -12.94
CA ALA A 493 62.91 -21.04 -12.77
C ALA A 493 64.01 -21.52 -11.80
N LYS A 494 63.67 -22.38 -10.84
CA LYS A 494 64.62 -23.03 -9.92
C LYS A 494 65.21 -24.33 -10.47
N GLY A 495 64.83 -24.75 -11.68
CA GLY A 495 65.27 -26.00 -12.31
C GLY A 495 64.51 -27.25 -11.88
N ASP A 496 63.40 -27.13 -11.14
CA ASP A 496 62.49 -28.25 -10.85
C ASP A 496 61.49 -28.39 -11.99
N LEU A 497 61.81 -29.28 -12.93
CA LEU A 497 61.01 -29.58 -14.12
C LEU A 497 59.99 -30.72 -13.90
N GLY A 498 59.88 -31.22 -12.67
CA GLY A 498 58.89 -32.24 -12.32
C GLY A 498 57.50 -31.68 -12.05
N GLN A 499 57.39 -30.38 -11.78
CA GLN A 499 56.12 -29.73 -11.42
C GLN A 499 55.32 -29.31 -12.65
N LYS A 500 54.04 -29.68 -12.66
CA LYS A 500 53.07 -29.28 -13.69
C LYS A 500 51.89 -28.56 -13.07
N ILE A 501 51.25 -27.73 -13.87
CA ILE A 501 49.98 -27.11 -13.50
C ILE A 501 48.91 -28.20 -13.56
N THR A 502 48.26 -28.48 -12.43
CA THR A 502 47.26 -29.55 -12.29
C THR A 502 45.84 -29.04 -12.14
N VAL A 503 45.67 -27.82 -11.62
CA VAL A 503 44.37 -27.19 -11.36
C VAL A 503 43.48 -27.12 -12.61
N ASP A 504 42.17 -27.26 -12.41
CA ASP A 504 41.19 -27.20 -13.48
C ASP A 504 41.10 -25.77 -14.06
N ALA A 505 41.19 -25.69 -15.38
CA ALA A 505 41.21 -24.44 -16.13
C ALA A 505 40.33 -24.56 -17.37
N ARG A 506 39.74 -23.45 -17.80
CA ARG A 506 38.95 -23.34 -19.04
C ARG A 506 39.33 -22.04 -19.77
N GLY A 507 39.02 -21.98 -21.07
CA GLY A 507 39.31 -20.81 -21.90
C GLY A 507 40.81 -20.47 -21.96
N GLU A 508 41.14 -19.18 -21.92
CA GLU A 508 42.52 -18.68 -22.01
C GLU A 508 43.43 -19.22 -20.90
N ILE A 509 42.91 -19.47 -19.69
CA ILE A 509 43.70 -20.06 -18.60
C ILE A 509 44.07 -21.52 -18.90
N LEU A 510 43.22 -22.26 -19.62
CA LEU A 510 43.55 -23.63 -20.04
C LEU A 510 44.66 -23.62 -21.10
N GLU A 511 44.59 -22.68 -22.05
CA GLU A 511 45.64 -22.50 -23.05
C GLU A 511 46.98 -22.13 -22.39
N LEU A 512 46.95 -21.22 -21.40
CA LEU A 512 48.12 -20.87 -20.60
C LEU A 512 48.67 -22.08 -19.84
N LYS A 513 47.81 -22.85 -19.17
CA LYS A 513 48.17 -24.12 -18.51
C LYS A 513 48.85 -25.08 -19.48
N SER A 514 48.25 -25.29 -20.65
CA SER A 514 48.78 -26.21 -21.67
C SER A 514 50.12 -25.73 -22.22
N THR A 515 50.25 -24.43 -22.47
CA THR A 515 51.49 -23.82 -22.97
C THR A 515 52.62 -23.97 -21.95
N VAL A 516 52.37 -23.62 -20.68
CA VAL A 516 53.36 -23.77 -19.61
C VAL A 516 53.71 -25.24 -19.40
N ASN A 517 52.73 -26.16 -19.34
CA ASN A 517 53.01 -27.59 -19.19
C ASN A 517 53.80 -28.16 -20.38
N THR A 518 53.50 -27.74 -21.61
CA THR A 518 54.27 -28.15 -22.80
C THR A 518 55.71 -27.63 -22.74
N MET A 519 55.90 -26.39 -22.25
CA MET A 519 57.23 -25.84 -22.01
C MET A 519 58.00 -26.62 -20.94
N VAL A 520 57.35 -27.00 -19.83
CA VAL A 520 57.95 -27.89 -18.81
C VAL A 520 58.36 -29.23 -19.42
N ASP A 521 57.49 -29.85 -20.24
CA ASP A 521 57.77 -31.12 -20.90
C ASP A 521 58.96 -31.04 -21.88
N GLN A 522 59.04 -29.97 -22.66
CA GLN A 522 60.16 -29.71 -23.57
C GLN A 522 61.47 -29.50 -22.80
N LEU A 523 61.43 -28.73 -21.71
CA LEU A 523 62.59 -28.50 -20.85
C LEU A 523 63.07 -29.79 -20.19
N SER A 524 62.14 -30.59 -19.63
CA SER A 524 62.48 -31.86 -18.98
C SER A 524 63.12 -32.82 -19.97
N SER A 525 62.51 -32.99 -21.14
CA SER A 525 63.05 -33.86 -22.19
C SER A 525 64.41 -33.40 -22.69
N PHE A 526 64.62 -32.09 -22.84
CA PHE A 526 65.93 -31.54 -23.21
C PHE A 526 66.97 -31.77 -22.11
N ALA A 527 66.65 -31.52 -20.84
CA ALA A 527 67.54 -31.71 -19.71
C ALA A 527 67.97 -33.19 -19.56
N ASP A 528 67.01 -34.12 -19.70
CA ASP A 528 67.29 -35.56 -19.69
C ASP A 528 68.25 -35.96 -20.81
N GLU A 529 68.01 -35.44 -22.01
CA GLU A 529 68.78 -35.80 -23.19
C GLU A 529 70.20 -35.22 -23.19
N VAL A 530 70.36 -33.97 -22.75
CA VAL A 530 71.69 -33.37 -22.54
C VAL A 530 72.45 -34.16 -21.47
N THR A 531 71.79 -34.52 -20.37
CA THR A 531 72.42 -35.31 -19.30
C THR A 531 72.83 -36.70 -19.81
N ARG A 532 71.99 -37.33 -20.64
CA ARG A 532 72.28 -38.63 -21.24
C ARG A 532 73.46 -38.57 -22.21
N VAL A 533 73.46 -37.63 -23.15
CA VAL A 533 74.55 -37.49 -24.15
C VAL A 533 75.86 -37.07 -23.49
N ALA A 534 75.82 -36.15 -22.51
CA ALA A 534 77.00 -35.79 -21.74
C ALA A 534 77.60 -37.00 -21.00
N ARG A 535 76.75 -37.87 -20.45
CA ARG A 535 77.20 -39.11 -19.80
C ARG A 535 77.76 -40.11 -20.82
N GLU A 536 77.02 -40.45 -21.86
CA GLU A 536 77.41 -41.46 -22.85
C GLU A 536 78.66 -41.08 -23.63
N VAL A 537 78.67 -39.88 -24.22
CA VAL A 537 79.77 -39.44 -25.10
C VAL A 537 80.89 -38.81 -24.30
N GLY A 538 80.56 -38.03 -23.27
CA GLY A 538 81.55 -37.26 -22.49
C GLY A 538 82.23 -38.07 -21.38
N SER A 539 81.52 -38.95 -20.67
CA SER A 539 82.08 -39.69 -19.52
C SER A 539 82.31 -41.18 -19.78
N GLU A 540 81.36 -41.87 -20.42
CA GLU A 540 81.43 -43.31 -20.65
C GLU A 540 82.20 -43.69 -21.93
N GLY A 541 82.48 -42.72 -22.81
CA GLY A 541 83.19 -42.97 -24.07
C GLY A 541 82.41 -43.81 -25.09
N LYS A 542 81.08 -43.92 -24.93
CA LYS A 542 80.18 -44.57 -25.90
C LYS A 542 79.93 -43.62 -27.06
N LEU A 543 80.81 -43.72 -28.07
CA LEU A 543 80.80 -42.82 -29.23
C LEU A 543 79.63 -43.10 -30.19
N GLY A 544 78.90 -42.06 -30.57
CA GLY A 544 77.76 -42.11 -31.50
C GLY A 544 76.40 -41.74 -30.90
N GLY A 545 76.33 -41.44 -29.59
CA GLY A 545 75.12 -40.93 -28.96
C GLY A 545 74.74 -39.54 -29.49
N GLN A 546 73.49 -39.38 -29.90
CA GLN A 546 72.92 -38.10 -30.34
C GLN A 546 71.71 -37.75 -29.48
N ALA A 547 71.56 -36.47 -29.19
CA ALA A 547 70.41 -35.88 -28.54
C ALA A 547 69.21 -35.84 -29.50
N GLN A 548 68.12 -36.51 -29.14
CA GLN A 548 66.84 -36.48 -29.86
C GLN A 548 65.73 -35.95 -28.96
N VAL A 549 65.51 -34.63 -29.00
CA VAL A 549 64.43 -33.98 -28.26
C VAL A 549 63.24 -33.73 -29.20
N ARG A 550 62.07 -34.30 -28.89
CA ARG A 550 60.87 -34.17 -29.74
C ARG A 550 60.19 -32.81 -29.52
N GLY A 551 59.70 -32.21 -30.60
CA GLY A 551 58.86 -31.00 -30.54
C GLY A 551 59.63 -29.69 -30.28
N VAL A 552 60.96 -29.69 -30.36
CA VAL A 552 61.79 -28.49 -30.15
C VAL A 552 61.86 -27.61 -31.40
N ALA A 553 61.84 -26.29 -31.18
CA ALA A 553 61.98 -25.25 -32.20
C ALA A 553 62.73 -24.04 -31.65
N GLY A 554 63.21 -23.16 -32.54
CA GLY A 554 64.01 -21.99 -32.16
C GLY A 554 65.27 -22.38 -31.38
N THR A 555 65.58 -21.63 -30.32
CA THR A 555 66.78 -21.84 -29.49
C THR A 555 66.92 -23.27 -28.96
N TRP A 556 65.83 -23.97 -28.69
CA TRP A 556 65.87 -25.36 -28.22
C TRP A 556 66.41 -26.34 -29.27
N ARG A 557 66.05 -26.11 -30.53
CA ARG A 557 66.60 -26.86 -31.65
C ARG A 557 68.08 -26.53 -31.83
N ASP A 558 68.43 -25.26 -31.83
CA ASP A 558 69.82 -24.82 -31.97
C ASP A 558 70.71 -25.42 -30.88
N LEU A 559 70.23 -25.49 -29.63
CA LEU A 559 70.96 -26.13 -28.53
C LEU A 559 71.10 -27.64 -28.71
N THR A 560 70.05 -28.32 -29.15
CA THR A 560 70.10 -29.77 -29.45
C THR A 560 71.08 -30.06 -30.58
N ASP A 561 71.07 -29.24 -31.64
CA ASP A 561 71.98 -29.35 -32.78
C ASP A 561 73.42 -29.08 -32.37
N ASN A 562 73.68 -28.11 -31.48
CA ASN A 562 75.01 -27.86 -30.93
C ASN A 562 75.54 -29.03 -30.09
N VAL A 563 74.69 -29.65 -29.25
CA VAL A 563 75.07 -30.85 -28.48
C VAL A 563 75.37 -32.02 -29.42
N ASN A 564 74.55 -32.21 -30.46
CA ASN A 564 74.77 -33.22 -31.49
C ASN A 564 76.06 -32.98 -32.28
N TYR A 565 76.33 -31.74 -32.64
CA TYR A 565 77.55 -31.36 -33.35
C TYR A 565 78.79 -31.65 -32.50
N MET A 566 78.76 -31.30 -31.22
CA MET A 566 79.82 -31.62 -30.26
C MET A 566 80.03 -33.13 -30.13
N ALA A 567 78.95 -33.89 -29.92
CA ALA A 567 79.00 -35.34 -29.78
C ALA A 567 79.54 -36.05 -31.03
N SER A 568 79.13 -35.59 -32.22
CA SER A 568 79.60 -36.10 -33.50
C SER A 568 81.09 -35.81 -33.72
N ASN A 569 81.54 -34.59 -33.42
CA ASN A 569 82.96 -34.22 -33.54
C ASN A 569 83.83 -35.05 -32.61
N LEU A 570 83.47 -35.17 -31.32
CA LEU A 570 84.19 -36.01 -30.36
C LEU A 570 84.20 -37.48 -30.80
N THR A 571 83.06 -37.99 -31.28
CA THR A 571 82.95 -39.35 -31.80
C THR A 571 83.89 -39.59 -32.98
N ALA A 572 83.88 -38.72 -33.98
CA ALA A 572 84.73 -38.84 -35.16
C ALA A 572 86.21 -38.76 -34.79
N GLN A 573 86.57 -37.79 -33.94
CA GLN A 573 87.94 -37.55 -33.49
C GLN A 573 88.50 -38.77 -32.73
N VAL A 574 87.82 -39.19 -31.66
CA VAL A 574 88.29 -40.29 -30.81
C VAL A 574 88.29 -41.62 -31.57
N ARG A 575 87.29 -41.89 -32.41
CA ARG A 575 87.22 -43.12 -33.20
C ARG A 575 88.34 -43.21 -34.24
N ASN A 576 88.70 -42.11 -34.89
CA ASN A 576 89.80 -42.10 -35.85
C ASN A 576 91.16 -42.31 -35.16
N ILE A 577 91.38 -41.65 -34.00
CA ILE A 577 92.56 -41.89 -33.15
C ILE A 577 92.65 -43.38 -32.76
N ALA A 578 91.56 -43.96 -32.25
CA ALA A 578 91.53 -45.38 -31.87
C ALA A 578 91.82 -46.31 -33.05
N SER A 579 91.29 -46.01 -34.25
CA SER A 579 91.55 -46.79 -35.46
C SER A 579 93.02 -46.75 -35.86
N VAL A 580 93.64 -45.58 -35.86
CA VAL A 580 95.05 -45.42 -36.25
C VAL A 580 95.96 -46.06 -35.21
N THR A 581 95.72 -45.86 -33.92
CA THR A 581 96.49 -46.52 -32.85
C THR A 581 96.35 -48.06 -32.93
N THR A 582 95.17 -48.57 -33.32
CA THR A 582 94.96 -50.00 -33.56
C THR A 582 95.73 -50.50 -34.79
N ALA A 583 95.76 -49.71 -35.88
CA ALA A 583 96.52 -50.03 -37.08
C ALA A 583 98.02 -50.10 -36.78
N VAL A 584 98.54 -49.11 -36.04
CA VAL A 584 99.92 -49.07 -35.54
C VAL A 584 100.23 -50.29 -34.69
N ALA A 585 99.34 -50.68 -33.78
CA ALA A 585 99.52 -51.88 -32.95
C ALA A 585 99.55 -53.19 -33.77
N LYS A 586 98.90 -53.22 -34.94
CA LYS A 586 98.94 -54.36 -35.88
C LYS A 586 100.11 -54.29 -36.87
N GLY A 587 100.96 -53.26 -36.79
CA GLY A 587 102.11 -53.06 -37.67
C GLY A 587 101.79 -52.35 -38.99
N ASP A 588 100.57 -51.84 -39.19
CA ASP A 588 100.24 -50.99 -40.34
C ASP A 588 100.58 -49.54 -40.02
N LEU A 589 101.78 -49.12 -40.45
CA LEU A 589 102.33 -47.78 -40.22
C LEU A 589 102.03 -46.82 -41.38
N SER A 590 101.10 -47.18 -42.27
CA SER A 590 100.65 -46.31 -43.36
C SER A 590 99.48 -45.40 -42.97
N GLN A 591 98.76 -45.74 -41.89
CA GLN A 591 97.58 -45.01 -41.47
C GLN A 591 97.92 -43.81 -40.58
N LYS A 592 97.32 -42.66 -40.89
CA LYS A 592 97.41 -41.44 -40.09
C LYS A 592 96.04 -40.95 -39.67
N ILE A 593 96.00 -40.19 -38.59
CA ILE A 593 94.79 -39.50 -38.15
C ILE A 593 94.55 -38.33 -39.10
N THR A 594 93.40 -38.32 -39.77
CA THR A 594 93.06 -37.34 -40.82
C THR A 594 91.92 -36.41 -40.43
N VAL A 595 91.11 -36.78 -39.44
CA VAL A 595 89.97 -35.98 -38.97
C VAL A 595 90.40 -34.58 -38.48
N ASP A 596 89.53 -33.60 -38.71
CA ASP A 596 89.74 -32.23 -38.23
C ASP A 596 89.63 -32.16 -36.71
N ALA A 597 90.70 -31.67 -36.08
CA ALA A 597 90.83 -31.54 -34.64
C ALA A 597 91.30 -30.13 -34.29
N ARG A 598 90.93 -29.66 -33.09
CA ARG A 598 91.36 -28.37 -32.53
C ARG A 598 91.70 -28.55 -31.05
N GLY A 599 92.53 -27.66 -30.51
CA GLY A 599 92.95 -27.69 -29.10
C GLY A 599 93.72 -28.97 -28.75
N GLU A 600 93.48 -29.52 -27.56
CA GLU A 600 94.19 -30.70 -27.04
C GLU A 600 94.04 -31.94 -27.95
N ILE A 601 92.93 -32.08 -28.66
CA ILE A 601 92.73 -33.21 -29.60
C ILE A 601 93.62 -33.06 -30.85
N LEU A 602 93.93 -31.83 -31.27
CA LEU A 602 94.89 -31.60 -32.36
C LEU A 602 96.31 -31.97 -31.93
N GLU A 603 96.72 -31.56 -30.72
CA GLU A 603 98.02 -31.94 -30.15
C GLU A 603 98.16 -33.47 -30.05
N LEU A 604 97.08 -34.16 -29.63
CA LEU A 604 97.04 -35.62 -29.60
C LEU A 604 97.16 -36.23 -31.01
N LYS A 605 96.44 -35.69 -31.99
CA LYS A 605 96.54 -36.10 -33.41
C LYS A 605 97.98 -35.97 -33.92
N ASP A 606 98.61 -34.83 -33.70
CA ASP A 606 99.95 -34.54 -34.20
C ASP A 606 101.01 -35.41 -33.50
N THR A 607 100.84 -35.65 -32.19
CA THR A 607 101.72 -36.54 -31.42
C THR A 607 101.63 -37.99 -31.93
N VAL A 608 100.41 -38.51 -32.12
CA VAL A 608 100.22 -39.88 -32.63
C VAL A 608 100.73 -39.98 -34.07
N ASN A 609 100.45 -39.01 -34.94
CA ASN A 609 100.97 -39.01 -36.31
C ASN A 609 102.49 -38.96 -36.37
N THR A 610 103.13 -38.15 -35.52
CA THR A 610 104.60 -38.10 -35.41
C THR A 610 105.17 -39.44 -34.93
N MET A 611 104.49 -40.11 -33.99
CA MET A 611 104.87 -41.45 -33.55
C MET A 611 104.73 -42.49 -34.68
N VAL A 612 103.67 -42.44 -35.50
CA VAL A 612 103.54 -43.30 -36.69
C VAL A 612 104.68 -43.05 -37.68
N ASP A 613 105.03 -41.79 -37.93
CA ASP A 613 106.14 -41.43 -38.82
C ASP A 613 107.50 -41.96 -38.33
N GLN A 614 107.77 -41.82 -37.03
CA GLN A 614 109.00 -42.34 -36.41
C GLN A 614 109.07 -43.87 -36.50
N LEU A 615 107.97 -44.57 -36.19
CA LEU A 615 107.87 -46.02 -36.30
C LEU A 615 108.09 -46.49 -37.75
N SER A 616 107.46 -45.83 -38.72
CA SER A 616 107.55 -46.17 -40.13
C SER A 616 108.97 -46.01 -40.65
N SER A 617 109.62 -44.89 -40.30
CA SER A 617 111.03 -44.66 -40.66
C SER A 617 111.96 -45.69 -40.04
N PHE A 618 111.76 -46.06 -38.77
CA PHE A 618 112.56 -47.09 -38.12
C PHE A 618 112.35 -48.47 -38.74
N ALA A 619 111.10 -48.88 -38.97
CA ALA A 619 110.79 -50.18 -39.58
C ALA A 619 111.39 -50.33 -40.98
N ASN A 620 111.33 -49.27 -41.80
CA ASN A 620 111.96 -49.24 -43.12
C ASN A 620 113.48 -49.42 -43.02
N GLU A 621 114.11 -48.75 -42.06
CA GLU A 621 115.56 -48.75 -41.91
C GLU A 621 116.09 -50.09 -41.38
N VAL A 622 115.41 -50.69 -40.39
CA VAL A 622 115.73 -52.05 -39.93
C VAL A 622 115.55 -53.06 -41.05
N THR A 623 114.49 -52.94 -41.86
CA THR A 623 114.27 -53.83 -43.01
C THR A 623 115.36 -53.67 -44.07
N ARG A 624 115.80 -52.42 -44.33
CA ARG A 624 116.87 -52.12 -45.28
C ARG A 624 118.21 -52.70 -44.83
N VAL A 625 118.62 -52.45 -43.58
CA VAL A 625 119.90 -52.96 -43.05
C VAL A 625 119.88 -54.48 -42.93
N GLY A 626 118.77 -55.06 -42.45
CA GLY A 626 118.59 -56.50 -42.42
C GLY A 626 118.72 -57.15 -43.80
N ARG A 627 118.19 -56.49 -44.85
CA ARG A 627 118.34 -56.95 -46.23
C ARG A 627 119.75 -56.77 -46.76
N GLU A 628 120.35 -55.59 -46.63
CA GLU A 628 121.69 -55.29 -47.16
C GLU A 628 122.79 -56.16 -46.53
N VAL A 629 122.79 -56.24 -45.19
CA VAL A 629 123.85 -56.94 -44.44
C VAL A 629 123.53 -58.42 -44.29
N GLY A 630 122.27 -58.78 -44.06
CA GLY A 630 121.87 -60.16 -43.78
C GLY A 630 121.56 -61.03 -45.00
N ILE A 631 121.00 -60.45 -46.08
CA ILE A 631 120.55 -61.22 -47.26
C ILE A 631 121.44 -60.95 -48.48
N GLU A 632 121.75 -59.69 -48.78
CA GLU A 632 122.49 -59.30 -49.98
C GLU A 632 124.02 -59.41 -49.80
N GLY A 633 124.51 -59.60 -48.58
CA GLY A 633 125.95 -59.70 -48.28
C GLY A 633 126.74 -58.41 -48.54
N LYS A 634 126.05 -57.26 -48.65
CA LYS A 634 126.68 -55.95 -48.79
C LYS A 634 127.13 -55.46 -47.42
N LEU A 635 128.39 -55.73 -47.11
CA LEU A 635 128.98 -55.39 -45.83
C LEU A 635 129.20 -53.86 -45.72
N GLY A 636 128.78 -53.27 -44.59
CA GLY A 636 128.96 -51.83 -44.28
C GLY A 636 127.68 -50.97 -44.21
N GLY A 637 126.50 -51.53 -44.46
CA GLY A 637 125.23 -50.79 -44.31
C GLY A 637 124.91 -50.47 -42.84
N GLN A 638 124.60 -49.20 -42.54
CA GLN A 638 124.17 -48.73 -41.22
C GLN A 638 122.78 -48.11 -41.30
N ALA A 639 121.99 -48.29 -40.24
CA ALA A 639 120.69 -47.69 -40.01
C ALA A 639 120.87 -46.24 -39.52
N GLU A 640 120.26 -45.28 -40.23
CA GLU A 640 120.15 -43.89 -39.82
C GLU A 640 118.67 -43.48 -39.78
N VAL A 641 118.11 -43.37 -38.57
CA VAL A 641 116.72 -42.91 -38.38
C VAL A 641 116.74 -41.51 -37.78
N LYS A 642 116.19 -40.53 -38.51
CA LYS A 642 116.18 -39.12 -38.06
C LYS A 642 115.13 -38.90 -36.97
N GLY A 643 115.50 -38.14 -35.92
CA GLY A 643 114.56 -37.69 -34.90
C GLY A 643 114.21 -38.73 -33.82
N VAL A 644 114.95 -39.85 -33.74
CA VAL A 644 114.74 -40.86 -32.70
C VAL A 644 115.50 -40.55 -31.40
N SER A 645 114.89 -40.88 -30.26
CA SER A 645 115.45 -40.72 -28.92
C SER A 645 115.00 -41.83 -27.98
N GLY A 646 115.74 -42.04 -26.88
CA GLY A 646 115.47 -43.13 -25.94
C GLY A 646 115.65 -44.50 -26.60
N THR A 647 114.76 -45.44 -26.30
CA THR A 647 114.83 -46.83 -26.76
C THR A 647 114.95 -46.97 -28.29
N TRP A 648 114.38 -46.05 -29.07
CA TRP A 648 114.51 -46.07 -30.54
C TRP A 648 115.95 -45.83 -31.02
N ARG A 649 116.69 -44.98 -30.30
CA ARG A 649 118.11 -44.76 -30.58
C ARG A 649 118.91 -46.00 -30.19
N ASP A 650 118.68 -46.52 -28.99
CA ASP A 650 119.37 -47.72 -28.49
C ASP A 650 119.18 -48.92 -29.44
N LEU A 651 117.97 -49.12 -29.97
CA LEU A 651 117.70 -50.17 -30.96
C LEU A 651 118.41 -49.93 -32.30
N THR A 652 118.46 -48.69 -32.77
CA THR A 652 119.20 -48.32 -33.99
C THR A 652 120.69 -48.62 -33.82
N ASP A 653 121.26 -48.27 -32.67
CA ASP A 653 122.65 -48.53 -32.32
C ASP A 653 122.96 -50.02 -32.22
N ASN A 654 122.06 -50.81 -31.62
CA ASN A 654 122.20 -52.27 -31.56
C ASN A 654 122.17 -52.93 -32.95
N VAL A 655 121.28 -52.49 -33.86
CA VAL A 655 121.25 -52.97 -35.25
C VAL A 655 122.53 -52.61 -35.99
N ASN A 656 123.06 -51.39 -35.77
CA ASN A 656 124.34 -50.96 -36.32
C ASN A 656 125.53 -51.75 -35.78
N GLN A 657 125.52 -52.08 -34.49
CA GLN A 657 126.57 -52.88 -33.87
C GLN A 657 126.58 -54.32 -34.42
N LEU A 658 125.41 -54.93 -34.61
CA LEU A 658 125.27 -56.24 -35.26
C LEU A 658 125.80 -56.20 -36.69
N ALA A 659 125.38 -55.20 -37.49
CA ALA A 659 125.81 -55.03 -38.86
C ALA A 659 127.34 -54.85 -38.99
N SER A 660 127.92 -54.05 -38.09
CA SER A 660 129.37 -53.79 -38.04
C SER A 660 130.18 -55.04 -37.67
N THR A 661 129.71 -55.83 -36.69
CA THR A 661 130.37 -57.06 -36.24
C THR A 661 130.42 -58.10 -37.36
N LEU A 662 129.27 -58.34 -38.02
CA LEU A 662 129.18 -59.27 -39.16
C LEU A 662 130.05 -58.81 -40.34
N THR A 663 130.04 -57.51 -40.64
CA THR A 663 130.88 -56.90 -41.69
C THR A 663 132.36 -57.16 -41.44
N THR A 664 132.84 -56.95 -40.22
CA THR A 664 134.24 -57.13 -39.87
C THR A 664 134.66 -58.59 -39.97
N GLN A 665 133.84 -59.51 -39.46
CA GLN A 665 134.14 -60.94 -39.43
C GLN A 665 134.16 -61.57 -40.84
N LEU A 666 133.13 -61.31 -41.66
CA LEU A 666 133.04 -61.90 -43.01
C LEU A 666 134.12 -61.35 -43.96
N ARG A 667 134.48 -60.06 -43.83
CA ARG A 667 135.51 -59.44 -44.67
C ARG A 667 136.89 -60.06 -44.45
N ALA A 668 137.25 -60.33 -43.19
CA ALA A 668 138.52 -60.99 -42.86
C ALA A 668 138.61 -62.42 -43.40
N ILE A 669 137.50 -63.17 -43.39
CA ILE A 669 137.45 -64.52 -43.97
C ILE A 669 137.61 -64.47 -45.50
N ALA A 670 136.96 -63.51 -46.17
CA ALA A 670 137.05 -63.33 -47.62
C ALA A 670 138.47 -62.92 -48.07
N GLU A 671 139.13 -62.05 -47.31
CA GLU A 671 140.49 -61.59 -47.61
C GLU A 671 141.51 -62.73 -47.55
N VAL A 672 141.45 -63.56 -46.50
CA VAL A 672 142.31 -64.74 -46.38
C VAL A 672 141.98 -65.78 -47.45
N SER A 673 140.70 -66.07 -47.72
CA SER A 673 140.32 -66.98 -48.82
C SER A 673 140.90 -66.52 -50.17
N THR A 674 140.90 -65.21 -50.42
CA THR A 674 141.49 -64.64 -51.64
C THR A 674 143.00 -64.84 -51.68
N SER A 675 143.71 -64.62 -50.56
CA SER A 675 145.15 -64.88 -50.48
C SER A 675 145.51 -66.34 -50.76
N VAL A 676 144.72 -67.28 -50.24
CA VAL A 676 144.88 -68.73 -50.48
C VAL A 676 144.72 -69.07 -51.97
N THR A 677 143.73 -68.50 -52.66
CA THR A 677 143.55 -68.73 -54.11
C THR A 677 144.70 -68.19 -54.96
N ARG A 678 145.49 -67.24 -54.46
CA ARG A 678 146.67 -66.71 -55.13
C ARG A 678 147.95 -67.53 -54.85
N GLY A 679 147.83 -68.64 -54.11
CA GLY A 679 148.95 -69.53 -53.78
C GLY A 679 149.75 -69.12 -52.55
N ASP A 680 149.35 -68.07 -51.82
CA ASP A 680 149.98 -67.71 -50.55
C ASP A 680 149.34 -68.51 -49.40
N LEU A 681 150.00 -69.62 -49.05
CA LEU A 681 149.58 -70.53 -47.98
C LEU A 681 150.22 -70.18 -46.62
N THR A 682 150.65 -68.92 -46.43
CA THR A 682 151.19 -68.43 -45.15
C THR A 682 150.18 -67.63 -44.31
N GLN A 683 149.05 -67.22 -44.91
CA GLN A 683 148.03 -66.42 -44.25
C GLN A 683 147.05 -67.29 -43.42
N SER A 684 146.42 -66.68 -42.40
CA SER A 684 145.36 -67.31 -41.59
C SER A 684 144.35 -66.27 -41.13
N VAL A 685 143.08 -66.65 -40.96
CA VAL A 685 142.04 -65.75 -40.44
C VAL A 685 142.23 -65.53 -38.94
N ALA A 686 142.52 -64.29 -38.54
CA ALA A 686 142.87 -63.90 -37.17
C ALA A 686 141.76 -63.16 -36.39
N VAL A 687 140.59 -62.94 -37.00
CA VAL A 687 139.49 -62.20 -36.35
C VAL A 687 138.76 -63.07 -35.32
N GLU A 688 138.39 -62.46 -34.18
CA GLU A 688 137.50 -63.08 -33.20
C GLU A 688 136.09 -63.25 -33.78
N ALA A 689 135.71 -64.51 -33.98
CA ALA A 689 134.39 -64.92 -34.41
C ALA A 689 133.79 -65.87 -33.37
N GLN A 690 132.45 -65.86 -33.26
CA GLN A 690 131.70 -66.77 -32.40
C GLN A 690 130.63 -67.51 -33.22
N GLY A 691 130.21 -68.69 -32.77
CA GLY A 691 129.22 -69.52 -33.45
C GLY A 691 129.69 -70.04 -34.80
N GLU A 692 128.79 -70.14 -35.77
CA GLU A 692 129.05 -70.70 -37.12
C GLU A 692 130.18 -69.96 -37.87
N VAL A 693 130.35 -68.67 -37.63
CA VAL A 693 131.42 -67.87 -38.25
C VAL A 693 132.80 -68.27 -37.70
N ALA A 694 132.88 -68.72 -36.44
CA ALA A 694 134.11 -69.26 -35.86
C ALA A 694 134.48 -70.61 -36.47
N GLU A 695 133.49 -71.48 -36.67
CA GLU A 695 133.69 -72.78 -37.32
C GLU A 695 134.15 -72.62 -38.77
N LEU A 696 133.58 -71.65 -39.51
CA LEU A 696 134.03 -71.30 -40.86
C LEU A 696 135.48 -70.81 -40.88
N LYS A 697 135.85 -69.94 -39.93
CA LYS A 697 137.22 -69.45 -39.74
C LYS A 697 138.20 -70.61 -39.55
N ASP A 698 137.87 -71.55 -38.67
CA ASP A 698 138.73 -72.69 -38.33
C ASP A 698 138.86 -73.68 -39.50
N ASN A 699 137.77 -73.97 -40.22
CA ASN A 699 137.79 -74.83 -41.40
C ASN A 699 138.66 -74.26 -42.53
N ILE A 700 138.60 -72.95 -42.77
CA ILE A 700 139.46 -72.29 -43.78
C ILE A 700 140.92 -72.38 -43.34
N ASN A 701 141.24 -72.11 -42.08
CA ASN A 701 142.61 -72.23 -41.57
C ASN A 701 143.15 -73.67 -41.72
N GLN A 702 142.33 -74.69 -41.45
CA GLN A 702 142.72 -76.09 -41.63
C GLN A 702 143.01 -76.43 -43.10
N MET A 703 142.18 -75.94 -44.03
CA MET A 703 142.39 -76.11 -45.47
C MET A 703 143.74 -75.55 -45.94
N ILE A 704 144.14 -74.39 -45.41
CA ILE A 704 145.43 -73.75 -45.74
C ILE A 704 146.61 -74.65 -45.36
N VAL A 705 146.55 -75.25 -44.17
CA VAL A 705 147.59 -76.16 -43.67
C VAL A 705 147.71 -77.39 -44.59
N THR A 706 146.60 -78.03 -44.96
CA THR A 706 146.60 -79.23 -45.81
C THR A 706 147.13 -78.98 -47.22
N LEU A 707 146.76 -77.84 -47.84
CA LEU A 707 147.27 -77.46 -49.16
C LEU A 707 148.79 -77.22 -49.14
N ARG A 708 149.33 -76.69 -48.05
CA ARG A 708 150.76 -76.38 -47.92
C ARG A 708 151.61 -77.66 -47.90
N GLU A 709 151.17 -78.69 -47.19
CA GLU A 709 151.90 -79.97 -47.10
C GLU A 709 151.90 -80.74 -48.43
N THR A 710 150.75 -80.80 -49.11
CA THR A 710 150.62 -81.48 -50.41
C THR A 710 151.44 -80.81 -51.51
N THR A 711 151.54 -79.48 -51.52
CA THR A 711 152.35 -78.74 -52.50
C THR A 711 153.85 -79.04 -52.35
N LYS A 712 154.33 -79.24 -51.11
CA LYS A 712 155.75 -79.56 -50.84
C LYS A 712 156.11 -80.98 -51.31
N ALA A 713 155.26 -81.96 -51.05
CA ALA A 713 155.52 -83.35 -51.45
C ALA A 713 155.63 -83.53 -52.97
N ASN A 714 154.80 -82.85 -53.76
CA ASN A 714 154.86 -82.91 -55.23
C ASN A 714 156.15 -82.32 -55.82
N ALA A 715 156.77 -81.34 -55.16
CA ALA A 715 158.00 -80.70 -55.64
C ALA A 715 159.23 -81.61 -55.52
N GLU A 716 159.32 -82.42 -54.45
CA GLU A 716 160.45 -83.33 -54.21
C GLU A 716 160.45 -84.52 -55.19
N GLN A 717 159.27 -85.02 -55.57
CA GLN A 717 159.13 -86.15 -56.49
C GLN A 717 159.53 -85.78 -57.94
N GLY A 718 159.18 -84.57 -58.39
CA GLY A 718 159.53 -84.09 -59.74
C GLY A 718 161.03 -83.90 -59.97
N TRP A 719 161.82 -83.66 -58.92
CA TRP A 719 163.27 -83.47 -59.01
C TRP A 719 164.02 -84.77 -59.38
N LEU A 720 163.56 -85.91 -58.86
CA LEU A 720 164.26 -87.20 -58.95
C LEU A 720 164.13 -87.84 -60.34
N ASP A 721 162.92 -87.79 -60.92
CA ASP A 721 162.62 -88.38 -62.23
C ASP A 721 163.39 -87.69 -63.38
N SER A 722 163.58 -86.36 -63.30
CA SER A 722 164.25 -85.62 -64.39
C SER A 722 165.74 -85.94 -64.51
N ASN A 723 166.42 -86.21 -63.38
CA ASN A 723 167.87 -86.43 -63.36
C ASN A 723 168.25 -87.84 -63.86
N LEU A 724 167.45 -88.86 -63.56
CA LEU A 724 167.68 -90.24 -64.03
C LEU A 724 167.54 -90.35 -65.57
N ALA A 725 166.54 -89.69 -66.15
CA ALA A 725 166.31 -89.70 -67.59
C ALA A 725 167.48 -89.09 -68.38
N ARG A 726 168.13 -88.05 -67.83
CA ARG A 726 169.24 -87.34 -68.48
C ARG A 726 170.53 -88.19 -68.54
N ILE A 727 170.91 -88.87 -67.46
CA ILE A 727 172.15 -89.66 -67.41
C ILE A 727 172.03 -90.93 -68.29
N GLY A 728 170.85 -91.56 -68.33
CA GLY A 728 170.62 -92.74 -69.16
C GLY A 728 170.76 -92.47 -70.67
N GLY A 729 170.39 -91.27 -71.13
CA GLY A 729 170.50 -90.89 -72.53
C GLY A 729 171.94 -90.65 -73.02
N LEU A 730 172.85 -90.23 -72.15
CA LEU A 730 174.22 -89.86 -72.53
C LEU A 730 175.15 -91.08 -72.73
N LEU A 731 174.83 -92.23 -72.14
CA LEU A 731 175.68 -93.44 -72.20
C LEU A 731 175.44 -94.35 -73.41
N GLN A 732 174.39 -94.11 -74.19
CA GLN A 732 173.94 -95.05 -75.23
C GLN A 732 174.63 -94.81 -76.58
N GLY A 733 175.46 -95.75 -77.05
CA GLY A 733 176.05 -95.75 -78.41
C GLY A 733 177.57 -95.58 -78.51
N GLN A 734 178.25 -95.30 -77.39
CA GLN A 734 179.71 -95.16 -77.33
C GLN A 734 180.40 -96.54 -77.37
N ARG A 735 181.36 -96.74 -78.29
CA ARG A 735 182.12 -97.99 -78.48
C ARG A 735 183.61 -97.90 -78.14
N ASP A 736 184.09 -96.70 -77.77
CA ASP A 736 185.42 -96.51 -77.20
C ASP A 736 185.30 -96.39 -75.68
N LEU A 737 185.92 -97.32 -74.94
CA LEU A 737 185.88 -97.34 -73.48
C LEU A 737 186.53 -96.11 -72.85
N GLY A 738 187.51 -95.48 -73.51
CA GLY A 738 188.15 -94.26 -73.00
C GLY A 738 187.18 -93.08 -72.90
N GLU A 739 186.26 -92.96 -73.86
CA GLU A 739 185.27 -91.89 -73.93
C GLU A 739 184.16 -92.07 -72.88
N VAL A 740 183.70 -93.30 -72.65
CA VAL A 740 182.67 -93.62 -71.65
C VAL A 740 183.16 -93.28 -70.24
N CYS A 741 184.39 -93.68 -69.91
CA CYS A 741 184.97 -93.41 -68.59
C CYS A 741 185.08 -91.91 -68.31
N ARG A 742 185.39 -91.11 -69.34
CA ARG A 742 185.46 -89.64 -69.22
C ARG A 742 184.07 -89.02 -69.06
N MET A 743 183.06 -89.54 -69.75
CA MET A 743 181.69 -89.00 -69.70
C MET A 743 180.99 -89.28 -68.37
N ILE A 744 181.15 -90.48 -67.80
CA ILE A 744 180.64 -90.80 -66.46
C ILE A 744 181.25 -89.84 -65.42
N MET A 745 182.57 -89.66 -65.47
CA MET A 745 183.26 -88.76 -64.54
C MET A 745 182.89 -87.29 -64.75
N THR A 746 182.47 -86.88 -65.95
CA THR A 746 182.07 -85.49 -66.23
C THR A 746 180.63 -85.19 -65.83
N GLU A 747 179.72 -86.16 -65.90
CA GLU A 747 178.29 -85.92 -65.62
C GLU A 747 177.87 -86.30 -64.19
N VAL A 748 178.30 -87.45 -63.68
CA VAL A 748 177.81 -87.93 -62.37
C VAL A 748 178.43 -87.15 -61.22
N THR A 749 179.73 -86.84 -61.30
CA THR A 749 180.49 -86.19 -60.23
C THR A 749 179.96 -84.79 -59.84
N PRO A 750 179.64 -83.87 -60.78
CA PRO A 750 178.99 -82.60 -60.43
C PRO A 750 177.51 -82.74 -60.03
N LEU A 751 176.80 -83.78 -60.49
CA LEU A 751 175.39 -84.00 -60.11
C LEU A 751 175.20 -84.42 -58.64
N VAL A 752 176.23 -84.99 -58.03
CA VAL A 752 176.26 -85.31 -56.59
C VAL A 752 177.19 -84.38 -55.80
N ASP A 753 177.62 -83.26 -56.40
CA ASP A 753 178.51 -82.26 -55.79
C ASP A 753 179.86 -82.84 -55.28
N ALA A 754 180.40 -83.86 -55.95
CA ALA A 754 181.68 -84.47 -55.59
C ALA A 754 182.89 -83.69 -56.18
N GLN A 755 183.93 -83.49 -55.37
CA GLN A 755 185.06 -82.60 -55.71
C GLN A 755 186.19 -83.24 -56.53
N LEU A 756 186.40 -84.57 -56.47
CA LEU A 756 187.45 -85.31 -57.19
C LEU A 756 186.96 -86.73 -57.52
N GLY A 757 187.34 -87.26 -58.67
CA GLY A 757 186.97 -88.59 -59.19
C GLY A 757 188.03 -89.14 -60.15
N ALA A 758 188.31 -90.44 -60.09
CA ALA A 758 189.26 -91.09 -60.98
C ALA A 758 188.75 -92.46 -61.43
N PHE A 759 188.95 -92.78 -62.71
CA PHE A 759 188.50 -93.97 -63.39
C PHE A 759 189.69 -94.67 -64.05
N PHE A 760 190.01 -95.89 -63.62
CA PHE A 760 191.19 -96.64 -64.05
C PHE A 760 190.79 -97.88 -64.87
N MET A 761 191.59 -98.21 -65.88
CA MET A 761 191.47 -99.43 -66.68
C MET A 761 192.76 -100.27 -66.64
N VAL A 762 192.65 -101.56 -66.92
CA VAL A 762 193.71 -102.56 -66.77
C VAL A 762 194.33 -102.89 -68.14
N ASP A 763 195.66 -102.90 -68.27
CA ASP A 763 196.41 -103.21 -69.51
C ASP A 763 197.41 -104.38 -69.33
N HIS A 764 197.58 -105.24 -70.35
CA HIS A 764 198.28 -106.54 -70.26
C HIS A 764 199.26 -106.80 -71.44
N GLU A 765 200.51 -106.35 -71.33
CA GLU A 765 201.63 -106.86 -72.15
C GLU A 765 202.86 -107.18 -71.27
N GLU A 766 203.40 -108.39 -71.45
CA GLU A 766 204.60 -109.02 -70.83
C GLU A 766 204.70 -109.01 -69.29
N ALA A 767 204.05 -109.99 -68.65
CA ALA A 767 204.23 -110.51 -67.28
C ALA A 767 204.30 -109.53 -66.08
N VAL A 768 203.96 -108.25 -66.24
CA VAL A 768 203.65 -107.32 -65.14
C VAL A 768 202.44 -106.45 -65.51
N MET A 769 201.34 -106.59 -64.76
CA MET A 769 200.06 -105.87 -64.95
C MET A 769 200.23 -104.38 -64.63
N ARG A 770 199.79 -103.49 -65.54
CA ARG A 770 199.82 -102.04 -65.32
C ARG A 770 198.41 -101.46 -65.41
N LEU A 771 198.01 -100.74 -64.38
CA LEU A 771 196.79 -99.94 -64.38
C LEU A 771 197.05 -98.63 -65.12
N ARG A 772 196.24 -98.37 -66.13
CA ARG A 772 196.26 -97.15 -66.90
C ARG A 772 195.07 -96.29 -66.48
N LEU A 773 195.36 -95.08 -66.01
CA LEU A 773 194.34 -94.08 -65.78
C LEU A 773 193.58 -93.85 -67.10
N ALA A 774 192.27 -94.10 -67.09
CA ALA A 774 191.43 -93.98 -68.28
C ALA A 774 190.73 -92.62 -68.33
N ALA A 775 190.29 -92.10 -67.18
CA ALA A 775 189.79 -90.75 -67.04
C ALA A 775 189.88 -90.28 -65.58
N SER A 776 189.97 -88.98 -65.36
CA SER A 776 189.84 -88.36 -64.05
C SER A 776 189.03 -87.07 -64.17
N TYR A 777 188.33 -86.71 -63.11
CA TYR A 777 187.60 -85.47 -62.92
C TYR A 777 188.08 -84.85 -61.60
N GLY A 778 188.61 -83.64 -61.64
CA GLY A 778 189.20 -82.99 -60.48
C GLY A 778 189.49 -81.54 -60.77
#